data_AF-A0A194UN98-F1
#
_entry.id   AF-A0A194UN98-F1
#
_cell.length_a   1.000
_cell.length_b   1.000
_cell.length_c   1.000
_cell.angle_alpha   90.00
_cell.angle_beta   90.00
_cell.angle_gamma   90.00
#
_symmetry.space_group_name_H-M   'P 1'
#
loop_
_entity.id
_entity.type
_entity.pdbx_description
1 polymer ?
#
loop_
_entity_poly.entity_id
_entity_poly.type
_entity_poly.pdbx_seq_one_letter_code
_entity_poly.pdbx_strand_id
1 'polypeptide(L)'
;MYTTSPPKQPPSDLPIEDDSQHEDAPEKMLSFDDFADSIIEEAKTHTTQGIEAEPSIDISEHILNNTPSATEDTPKDSTFFDDFADMTVEEAKINGHVLGTEPTQPNMELPEPNLNGTPSTIEEVKVNRHDESSYVEEAVEQAIEPAKLAPSMPLRQVSSSTSIRLLLKDIFQRTLQYGLLPNVSAEPTTVGTDGGTPCWKVTISLDELGISASGHGSRRMLAEVAASIQFDLMLSSPEASAKLETFPRTDLTSEKAWEIIQSYCKIMSLPFAEIRKDVTRIAPDLYESRLFLGEKQLGEPAVTTVKALSSSISPLMLAHGIIKGRSDLWPAAPENPFQAKLVVGVVRMEKLQRFIKAAKYYLTMKPGRVSDASSRRSYYKIHENDGQPLKENAFVHQHKGVKSILAGLPFPPSTTRMLILAASIKCLEPAIILAALGKHGVYRRLAPGEEYSAGFMDTYTKNTVHGDHSDIILLFQRLRNMQKNPKTKDALVAGGAFDNFDPNSIRSLSAAARDIERILRSASLVGYPGQELNIQPLDSELQVRMEPYGGQLNTNSTKMGIVRHLMALGFGHNIAQYGYGTLAPGAEPELRVGSQTVHIGSPLRAPMNPRQLQKNLEKGPLVVLSGTSEHPDGHGLSAEYSSPISTWQAVLFGENLSLAEDTKVPALPSAAQLVVNGWLPVLVKSDALGVSDYEIRDIVMEARDVLHRAMRKATQDYVQHSWTSLELYDLLKGLPTDVIMNTKKQNTALDKAVKREEGDTIEGKNNDALVEDANVLPLDPKAVSEDDEFEFTES
;
A
#
# COMPACT_ATOMS: atom_id res chain seq x y z
N MET A 1 -18.85 44.26 31.19
CA MET A 1 -19.80 43.98 30.10
C MET A 1 -19.19 42.93 29.19
N TYR A 2 -19.70 41.70 29.33
CA TYR A 2 -19.74 40.54 28.45
C TYR A 2 -19.77 39.33 29.38
N THR A 3 -20.97 38.79 29.52
CA THR A 3 -21.41 37.78 30.48
C THR A 3 -21.06 36.39 29.98
N THR A 4 -20.39 35.60 30.83
CA THR A 4 -20.16 34.16 30.64
C THR A 4 -21.37 33.38 31.18
N SER A 5 -21.96 32.54 30.34
CA SER A 5 -22.99 31.57 30.75
C SER A 5 -22.35 30.20 31.00
N PRO A 6 -22.69 29.49 32.10
CA PRO A 6 -22.21 28.14 32.35
C PRO A 6 -23.04 27.07 31.60
N PRO A 7 -22.47 25.87 31.35
CA PRO A 7 -23.15 24.81 30.62
C PRO A 7 -24.25 24.14 31.45
N LYS A 8 -25.38 23.88 30.79
CA LYS A 8 -26.55 23.15 31.29
C LYS A 8 -26.22 21.67 31.53
N GLN A 9 -26.56 21.17 32.72
CA GLN A 9 -26.72 19.74 33.00
C GLN A 9 -27.94 19.19 32.23
N PRO A 10 -27.89 17.94 31.74
CA PRO A 10 -29.09 17.21 31.34
C PRO A 10 -29.79 16.60 32.57
N PRO A 11 -31.13 16.47 32.55
CA PRO A 11 -31.92 15.96 33.66
C PRO A 11 -31.86 14.43 33.76
N SER A 12 -31.78 13.96 35.00
CA SER A 12 -32.08 12.61 35.45
C SER A 12 -33.59 12.35 35.49
N ASP A 13 -33.93 11.07 35.45
CA ASP A 13 -35.21 10.44 35.84
C ASP A 13 -36.21 10.12 34.71
N LEU A 14 -36.19 8.87 34.27
CA LEU A 14 -37.40 8.08 33.97
C LEU A 14 -37.21 6.63 34.48
N PRO A 15 -38.27 6.01 35.03
CA PRO A 15 -38.23 4.65 35.56
C PRO A 15 -38.39 3.65 34.41
N ILE A 16 -37.58 2.58 34.42
CA ILE A 16 -37.81 1.42 33.55
C ILE A 16 -38.36 0.32 34.45
N GLU A 17 -39.58 -0.10 34.13
CA GLU A 17 -40.28 -1.22 34.73
C GLU A 17 -39.53 -2.52 34.44
N ASP A 18 -39.41 -3.30 35.50
CA ASP A 18 -38.75 -4.59 35.59
C ASP A 18 -39.80 -5.67 35.35
N ASP A 19 -39.73 -6.37 34.22
CA ASP A 19 -40.55 -7.55 33.96
C ASP A 19 -39.77 -8.55 33.09
N SER A 20 -39.03 -9.45 33.74
CA SER A 20 -38.75 -10.79 33.21
C SER A 20 -38.38 -11.75 34.34
N GLN A 21 -39.41 -12.37 34.93
CA GLN A 21 -39.25 -13.58 35.71
C GLN A 21 -38.99 -14.75 34.75
N HIS A 22 -37.75 -15.24 34.71
CA HIS A 22 -37.47 -16.62 34.35
C HIS A 22 -36.63 -17.26 35.47
N GLU A 23 -37.23 -18.25 36.13
CA GLU A 23 -36.59 -19.10 37.13
C GLU A 23 -35.49 -19.95 36.47
N ASP A 24 -34.23 -19.62 36.75
CA ASP A 24 -33.12 -20.57 36.63
C ASP A 24 -32.65 -20.94 38.05
N ALA A 25 -32.59 -22.24 38.30
CA ALA A 25 -32.19 -22.83 39.57
C ALA A 25 -30.76 -22.43 39.97
N PRO A 26 -30.46 -22.21 41.26
CA PRO A 26 -29.12 -21.84 41.70
C PRO A 26 -28.17 -23.05 41.59
N GLU A 27 -27.29 -23.04 40.60
CA GLU A 27 -26.05 -23.81 40.67
C GLU A 27 -25.27 -23.36 41.92
N LYS A 28 -24.88 -24.33 42.77
CA LYS A 28 -24.08 -24.10 43.96
C LYS A 28 -22.77 -23.39 43.58
N MET A 29 -22.70 -22.08 43.80
CA MET A 29 -21.43 -21.33 43.81
C MET A 29 -20.56 -21.84 44.96
N LEU A 30 -19.36 -22.31 44.64
CA LEU A 30 -18.27 -22.47 45.61
C LEU A 30 -17.92 -21.09 46.20
N SER A 31 -17.54 -21.05 47.47
CA SER A 31 -17.08 -19.82 48.10
C SER A 31 -15.78 -19.36 47.43
N PHE A 32 -15.59 -18.04 47.35
CA PHE A 32 -14.46 -17.42 46.63
C PHE A 32 -13.09 -17.85 47.18
N ASP A 33 -12.99 -18.01 48.50
CA ASP A 33 -11.75 -18.41 49.17
C ASP A 33 -11.39 -19.85 48.77
N ASP A 34 -12.37 -20.77 48.69
CA ASP A 34 -12.13 -22.15 48.26
C ASP A 34 -11.71 -22.24 46.78
N PHE A 35 -12.21 -21.36 45.91
CA PHE A 35 -11.87 -21.36 44.48
C PHE A 35 -10.49 -20.74 44.21
N ALA A 36 -10.18 -19.61 44.85
CA ALA A 36 -8.88 -18.98 44.73
C ALA A 36 -7.79 -19.83 45.39
N ASP A 37 -8.06 -20.42 46.56
CA ASP A 37 -7.14 -21.34 47.22
C ASP A 37 -7.02 -22.66 46.46
N SER A 38 -8.08 -23.18 45.81
CA SER A 38 -7.97 -24.33 44.90
C SER A 38 -7.12 -24.03 43.66
N ILE A 39 -7.25 -22.85 43.04
CA ILE A 39 -6.38 -22.45 41.92
C ILE A 39 -4.94 -22.29 42.40
N ILE A 40 -4.73 -21.66 43.55
CA ILE A 40 -3.40 -21.41 44.09
C ILE A 40 -2.76 -22.72 44.58
N GLU A 41 -3.48 -23.63 45.21
CA GLU A 41 -3.00 -24.97 45.59
C GLU A 41 -2.73 -25.83 44.37
N GLU A 42 -3.67 -25.93 43.41
CA GLU A 42 -3.52 -26.74 42.19
C GLU A 42 -2.41 -26.16 41.29
N ALA A 43 -2.28 -24.83 41.18
CA ALA A 43 -1.15 -24.23 40.48
C ALA A 43 0.18 -24.48 41.21
N LYS A 44 0.22 -24.43 42.55
CA LYS A 44 1.44 -24.70 43.33
C LYS A 44 1.88 -26.17 43.24
N THR A 45 0.95 -27.12 43.16
CA THR A 45 1.28 -28.56 42.99
C THR A 45 1.77 -28.88 41.58
N HIS A 46 1.36 -28.14 40.56
CA HIS A 46 1.73 -28.39 39.16
C HIS A 46 2.89 -27.53 38.61
N THR A 47 3.28 -26.42 39.25
CA THR A 47 4.35 -25.52 38.75
C THR A 47 5.77 -26.00 39.07
N THR A 48 5.96 -27.11 39.82
CA THR A 48 7.30 -27.61 40.20
C THR A 48 7.94 -28.57 39.19
N GLN A 49 7.29 -28.87 38.06
CA GLN A 49 7.87 -29.67 36.98
C GLN A 49 7.61 -29.00 35.63
N GLY A 50 8.69 -28.57 34.95
CA GLY A 50 8.65 -28.28 33.51
C GLY A 50 8.73 -26.80 33.10
N ILE A 51 9.90 -26.17 33.29
CA ILE A 51 10.43 -25.28 32.23
C ILE A 51 11.31 -26.20 31.37
N GLU A 52 10.70 -26.96 30.47
CA GLU A 52 11.44 -27.65 29.41
C GLU A 52 11.30 -26.81 28.15
N ALA A 53 12.39 -26.12 27.80
CA ALA A 53 12.58 -25.64 26.44
C ALA A 53 12.90 -26.87 25.58
N GLU A 54 11.99 -27.25 24.69
CA GLU A 54 12.30 -28.27 23.69
C GLU A 54 13.40 -27.76 22.75
N PRO A 55 14.48 -28.54 22.51
CA PRO A 55 15.48 -28.19 21.52
C PRO A 55 14.93 -28.43 20.11
N SER A 56 15.08 -27.42 19.26
CA SER A 56 14.83 -27.46 17.82
C SER A 56 15.47 -28.69 17.16
N ILE A 57 14.65 -29.47 16.45
CA ILE A 57 15.09 -30.58 15.62
C ILE A 57 15.80 -30.03 14.38
N ASP A 58 17.08 -30.34 14.28
CA ASP A 58 17.93 -30.18 13.10
C ASP A 58 17.63 -31.34 12.13
N ILE A 59 17.18 -31.03 10.91
CA ILE A 59 16.97 -32.02 9.85
C ILE A 59 17.99 -31.74 8.74
N SER A 60 19.08 -32.51 8.77
CA SER A 60 20.05 -32.63 7.69
C SER A 60 20.30 -34.10 7.34
N GLU A 61 20.04 -34.41 6.06
CA GLU A 61 20.66 -35.42 5.18
C GLU A 61 20.47 -36.95 5.36
N HIS A 62 19.78 -37.55 4.38
CA HIS A 62 20.24 -38.51 3.34
C HIS A 62 19.09 -39.47 2.96
N ILE A 63 18.79 -39.70 1.67
CA ILE A 63 19.39 -40.76 0.82
C ILE A 63 19.20 -40.46 -0.69
N LEU A 64 20.22 -40.90 -1.43
CA LEU A 64 20.52 -40.85 -2.87
C LEU A 64 19.69 -41.76 -3.81
N ASN A 65 19.69 -41.34 -5.09
CA ASN A 65 19.77 -42.09 -6.36
C ASN A 65 18.52 -42.76 -7.00
N ASN A 66 18.15 -42.27 -8.19
CA ASN A 66 18.46 -42.93 -9.49
C ASN A 66 18.04 -42.07 -10.72
N THR A 67 18.96 -41.96 -11.69
CA THR A 67 18.83 -41.48 -13.09
C THR A 67 18.84 -42.71 -14.05
N PRO A 68 18.79 -42.65 -15.42
CA PRO A 68 18.50 -41.57 -16.39
C PRO A 68 17.67 -42.01 -17.66
N SER A 69 17.60 -41.09 -18.65
CA SER A 69 17.36 -41.29 -20.12
C SER A 69 15.90 -41.18 -20.59
N ALA A 70 15.50 -40.51 -21.69
CA ALA A 70 16.17 -40.31 -22.97
C ALA A 70 15.71 -39.03 -23.73
N THR A 71 16.53 -38.70 -24.73
CA THR A 71 16.48 -37.70 -25.82
C THR A 71 15.29 -37.80 -26.78
N GLU A 72 14.85 -36.67 -27.37
CA GLU A 72 14.58 -36.55 -28.82
C GLU A 72 14.48 -35.09 -29.32
N ASP A 73 14.80 -34.92 -30.60
CA ASP A 73 15.26 -33.73 -31.33
C ASP A 73 14.17 -32.86 -32.01
N THR A 74 14.35 -31.52 -31.96
CA THR A 74 14.14 -30.47 -33.02
C THR A 74 12.77 -30.29 -33.74
N PRO A 75 12.43 -29.13 -34.40
CA PRO A 75 13.31 -28.09 -34.92
C PRO A 75 12.94 -26.59 -34.74
N LYS A 76 13.95 -25.80 -35.10
CA LYS A 76 14.05 -24.35 -35.30
C LYS A 76 12.94 -23.78 -36.20
N ASP A 77 12.39 -22.62 -35.82
CA ASP A 77 12.42 -21.43 -36.70
C ASP A 77 11.90 -20.13 -36.02
N SER A 78 12.55 -19.03 -36.40
CA SER A 78 12.18 -17.61 -36.23
C SER A 78 12.35 -16.93 -34.86
N THR A 79 13.55 -16.40 -34.60
CA THR A 79 13.79 -15.29 -33.66
C THR A 79 14.13 -14.02 -34.43
N PHE A 80 13.28 -13.00 -34.28
CA PHE A 80 13.59 -11.61 -34.62
C PHE A 80 12.85 -10.74 -33.59
N PHE A 81 13.60 -9.88 -32.90
CA PHE A 81 13.25 -9.01 -31.75
C PHE A 81 13.57 -9.57 -30.36
N ASP A 82 14.85 -9.52 -30.00
CA ASP A 82 15.32 -9.25 -28.63
C ASP A 82 16.63 -8.47 -28.74
N ASP A 83 16.62 -7.19 -28.36
CA ASP A 83 17.85 -6.37 -28.36
C ASP A 83 17.77 -5.17 -27.38
N PHE A 84 16.97 -5.31 -26.32
CA PHE A 84 16.93 -4.36 -25.19
C PHE A 84 16.70 -5.02 -23.82
N ALA A 85 16.71 -6.36 -23.72
CA ALA A 85 16.58 -7.10 -22.47
C ALA A 85 17.94 -7.41 -21.79
N ASP A 86 19.06 -7.40 -22.52
CA ASP A 86 20.39 -7.76 -21.97
C ASP A 86 21.17 -6.55 -21.41
N MET A 87 20.58 -5.84 -20.45
CA MET A 87 21.34 -4.85 -19.65
C MET A 87 20.92 -4.79 -18.18
N THR A 88 20.35 -5.88 -17.67
CA THR A 88 20.08 -6.07 -16.24
C THR A 88 20.64 -7.41 -15.81
N VAL A 89 21.91 -7.42 -15.41
CA VAL A 89 22.59 -8.25 -14.39
C VAL A 89 24.07 -8.26 -14.74
N GLU A 90 24.81 -7.27 -14.23
CA GLU A 90 26.18 -7.46 -13.71
C GLU A 90 26.58 -6.24 -12.86
N GLU A 91 26.64 -6.52 -11.55
CA GLU A 91 27.42 -5.93 -10.45
C GLU A 91 27.61 -4.41 -10.25
N ALA A 92 27.18 -3.98 -9.05
CA ALA A 92 27.98 -3.10 -8.20
C ALA A 92 27.78 -3.46 -6.71
N LYS A 93 28.40 -4.57 -6.28
CA LYS A 93 29.04 -4.64 -4.96
C LYS A 93 30.44 -4.05 -5.13
N ILE A 94 30.74 -2.98 -4.41
CA ILE A 94 32.13 -2.51 -4.24
C ILE A 94 32.45 -2.61 -2.76
N ASN A 95 33.29 -3.58 -2.40
CA ASN A 95 34.52 -3.35 -1.64
C ASN A 95 35.38 -4.63 -1.67
N GLY A 96 36.67 -4.50 -2.02
CA GLY A 96 37.71 -5.43 -1.60
C GLY A 96 38.48 -6.22 -2.67
N HIS A 97 39.45 -5.56 -3.30
CA HIS A 97 40.84 -6.02 -3.53
C HIS A 97 41.22 -7.34 -4.26
N VAL A 98 42.03 -7.14 -5.33
CA VAL A 98 43.23 -7.86 -5.84
C VAL A 98 43.10 -9.20 -6.60
N LEU A 99 43.31 -9.07 -7.92
CA LEU A 99 44.18 -9.84 -8.85
C LEU A 99 44.74 -11.22 -8.42
N GLY A 100 44.55 -12.21 -9.30
CA GLY A 100 45.56 -13.24 -9.57
C GLY A 100 45.03 -14.61 -9.99
N THR A 101 44.98 -14.88 -11.30
CA THR A 101 44.72 -16.18 -11.94
C THR A 101 45.95 -17.10 -11.94
N GLU A 102 45.77 -18.35 -11.46
CA GLU A 102 46.17 -19.68 -11.99
C GLU A 102 47.61 -19.98 -12.55
N PRO A 103 48.00 -21.25 -12.80
CA PRO A 103 47.82 -22.50 -12.02
C PRO A 103 49.10 -23.40 -12.04
N THR A 104 49.34 -24.26 -11.04
CA THR A 104 49.96 -25.61 -11.23
C THR A 104 50.01 -26.41 -9.92
N GLN A 105 49.47 -27.64 -9.93
CA GLN A 105 49.91 -28.77 -9.07
C GLN A 105 51.14 -29.43 -9.73
N PRO A 106 52.03 -30.20 -9.04
CA PRO A 106 51.67 -31.20 -8.02
C PRO A 106 52.68 -31.47 -6.87
N ASN A 107 52.31 -32.45 -6.04
CA ASN A 107 53.11 -33.34 -5.17
C ASN A 107 53.34 -32.99 -3.69
N MET A 108 52.80 -33.89 -2.86
CA MET A 108 53.40 -34.64 -1.75
C MET A 108 54.42 -33.92 -0.84
N GLU A 109 54.03 -33.69 0.42
CA GLU A 109 54.59 -34.33 1.64
C GLU A 109 54.18 -33.51 2.89
N LEU A 110 53.67 -34.21 3.92
CA LEU A 110 53.66 -33.75 5.32
C LEU A 110 55.12 -33.74 5.83
N PRO A 111 55.55 -32.83 6.74
CA PRO A 111 55.12 -32.91 8.15
C PRO A 111 55.04 -31.56 8.92
N GLU A 112 54.65 -31.71 10.18
CA GLU A 112 54.32 -30.73 11.22
C GLU A 112 55.49 -29.85 11.75
N PRO A 113 55.39 -29.14 12.91
CA PRO A 113 55.54 -27.69 12.97
C PRO A 113 56.83 -27.28 13.71
N ASN A 114 57.22 -26.00 13.67
CA ASN A 114 57.92 -25.42 14.80
C ASN A 114 57.91 -23.90 14.89
N LEU A 115 57.72 -23.50 16.15
CA LEU A 115 57.86 -22.25 16.86
C LEU A 115 59.00 -21.29 16.46
N ASN A 116 58.76 -20.02 16.83
CA ASN A 116 59.68 -18.93 17.22
C ASN A 116 60.08 -17.88 16.18
N GLY A 117 59.87 -16.61 16.55
CA GLY A 117 60.69 -15.49 16.06
C GLY A 117 59.98 -14.15 15.86
N THR A 118 59.72 -13.40 16.93
CA THR A 118 59.65 -11.92 16.92
C THR A 118 61.06 -11.33 16.82
N PRO A 119 61.28 -9.99 16.80
CA PRO A 119 60.67 -8.90 16.02
C PRO A 119 61.74 -7.96 15.39
N SER A 120 61.36 -7.07 14.47
CA SER A 120 62.15 -5.87 14.10
C SER A 120 61.31 -4.95 13.21
N THR A 121 61.37 -3.62 13.17
CA THR A 121 61.95 -2.53 13.96
C THR A 121 61.44 -1.25 13.26
N ILE A 122 60.85 -0.32 14.02
CA ILE A 122 60.85 1.16 13.90
C ILE A 122 60.59 1.81 12.51
N GLU A 123 59.52 2.61 12.44
CA GLU A 123 59.66 4.00 11.96
C GLU A 123 58.76 4.94 12.78
N GLU A 124 59.38 6.02 13.26
CA GLU A 124 58.86 7.05 14.16
C GLU A 124 57.98 8.06 13.41
N VAL A 125 56.84 8.44 13.99
CA VAL A 125 56.33 9.83 13.89
C VAL A 125 55.85 10.29 15.26
N LYS A 126 56.61 11.22 15.85
CA LYS A 126 56.26 12.03 17.03
C LYS A 126 55.28 13.13 16.62
N VAL A 127 54.27 13.43 17.45
CA VAL A 127 54.00 14.76 18.07
C VAL A 127 52.94 14.62 19.20
N ASN A 128 53.37 14.97 20.42
CA ASN A 128 52.72 15.53 21.64
C ASN A 128 51.32 15.04 22.09
N ARG A 129 51.13 14.32 23.22
CA ARG A 129 51.29 14.61 24.68
C ARG A 129 50.41 15.74 25.29
N HIS A 130 49.44 15.31 26.11
CA HIS A 130 49.17 15.72 27.50
C HIS A 130 48.65 14.44 28.22
N ASP A 131 49.34 13.89 29.23
CA ASP A 131 49.23 14.17 30.69
C ASP A 131 47.82 13.84 31.22
N GLU A 132 47.52 13.07 32.27
CA GLU A 132 48.13 12.26 33.34
C GLU A 132 46.96 11.30 33.73
N SER A 133 47.10 10.07 34.21
CA SER A 133 47.54 9.74 35.56
C SER A 133 47.56 8.21 35.74
N SER A 134 48.51 7.78 36.54
CA SER A 134 48.76 6.41 37.01
C SER A 134 47.80 6.01 38.13
N TYR A 135 47.34 4.76 38.15
CA TYR A 135 47.32 3.96 39.38
C TYR A 135 47.48 2.47 39.06
N VAL A 136 48.40 1.87 39.79
CA VAL A 136 48.72 0.44 39.88
C VAL A 136 47.71 -0.18 40.85
N GLU A 137 47.13 -1.34 40.51
CA GLU A 137 46.56 -2.22 41.54
C GLU A 137 46.68 -3.69 41.16
N GLU A 138 47.11 -4.45 42.18
CA GLU A 138 47.45 -5.86 42.19
C GLU A 138 46.21 -6.75 42.03
N ALA A 139 46.34 -7.80 41.22
CA ALA A 139 45.37 -8.89 41.17
C ALA A 139 45.55 -9.79 42.40
N VAL A 140 44.65 -9.66 43.38
CA VAL A 140 44.42 -10.67 44.41
C VAL A 140 43.20 -11.51 43.99
N GLU A 141 43.47 -12.79 43.80
CA GLU A 141 42.51 -13.86 43.55
C GLU A 141 41.67 -14.09 44.82
N GLN A 142 40.38 -13.72 44.79
CA GLN A 142 39.42 -14.12 45.82
C GLN A 142 38.20 -14.80 45.19
N ALA A 143 37.91 -15.98 45.74
CA ALA A 143 36.80 -16.85 45.40
C ALA A 143 35.44 -16.11 45.48
N ILE A 144 34.65 -16.23 44.43
CA ILE A 144 33.27 -15.73 44.36
C ILE A 144 32.36 -16.77 45.03
N GLU A 145 31.78 -16.41 46.18
CA GLU A 145 30.59 -17.06 46.75
C GLU A 145 29.38 -16.90 45.79
N PRO A 146 28.47 -17.89 45.73
CA PRO A 146 27.30 -17.81 44.87
C PRO A 146 26.41 -16.63 45.27
N ALA A 147 26.14 -15.76 44.30
CA ALA A 147 25.30 -14.58 44.43
C ALA A 147 23.92 -14.94 45.01
N LYS A 148 23.53 -14.24 46.08
CA LYS A 148 22.16 -14.21 46.61
C LYS A 148 21.17 -13.95 45.47
N LEU A 149 20.23 -14.89 45.31
CA LEU A 149 19.01 -14.73 44.52
C LEU A 149 18.42 -13.34 44.71
N ALA A 150 18.24 -12.63 43.60
CA ALA A 150 17.51 -11.37 43.57
C ALA A 150 16.11 -11.56 44.19
N PRO A 151 15.57 -10.56 44.90
CA PRO A 151 14.24 -10.66 45.49
C PRO A 151 13.21 -10.97 44.41
N SER A 152 12.47 -12.07 44.60
CA SER A 152 11.32 -12.44 43.79
C SER A 152 10.44 -11.21 43.61
N MET A 153 10.18 -10.80 42.37
CA MET A 153 9.25 -9.72 42.10
C MET A 153 7.93 -10.01 42.84
N PRO A 154 7.34 -9.02 43.53
CA PRO A 154 6.07 -9.23 44.20
C PRO A 154 5.02 -9.68 43.17
N LEU A 155 4.47 -10.88 43.36
CA LEU A 155 3.33 -11.38 42.60
C LEU A 155 2.24 -10.31 42.66
N ARG A 156 1.90 -9.77 41.49
CA ARG A 156 0.84 -8.77 41.31
C ARG A 156 -0.44 -9.38 41.89
N GLN A 157 -0.95 -8.85 43.00
CA GLN A 157 -2.23 -9.29 43.58
C GLN A 157 -3.34 -9.03 42.54
N VAL A 158 -3.82 -10.09 41.90
CA VAL A 158 -4.93 -10.03 40.94
C VAL A 158 -6.22 -9.91 41.75
N SER A 159 -6.68 -8.68 41.98
CA SER A 159 -7.89 -8.43 42.78
C SER A 159 -9.17 -8.68 41.97
N SER A 160 -10.02 -9.57 42.48
CA SER A 160 -11.36 -9.99 42.04
C SER A 160 -11.48 -11.14 41.02
N SER A 161 -12.45 -12.04 41.25
CA SER A 161 -12.78 -13.21 40.42
C SER A 161 -13.22 -12.85 38.99
N THR A 162 -13.79 -11.65 38.82
CA THR A 162 -14.15 -11.11 37.50
C THR A 162 -12.92 -10.84 36.64
N SER A 163 -11.81 -10.40 37.23
CA SER A 163 -10.55 -10.14 36.52
C SER A 163 -9.90 -11.42 36.01
N ILE A 164 -9.94 -12.51 36.80
CA ILE A 164 -9.32 -13.79 36.42
C ILE A 164 -10.02 -14.41 35.21
N ARG A 165 -11.36 -14.34 35.15
CA ARG A 165 -12.16 -14.85 34.02
C ARG A 165 -11.94 -14.06 32.72
N LEU A 166 -11.34 -12.89 32.79
CA LEU A 166 -11.07 -12.01 31.66
C LEU A 166 -9.60 -12.01 31.23
N LEU A 167 -8.70 -12.73 31.93
CA LEU A 167 -7.27 -12.78 31.58
C LEU A 167 -7.03 -13.17 30.12
N LEU A 168 -7.76 -14.17 29.61
CA LEU A 168 -7.62 -14.56 28.21
C LEU A 168 -8.03 -13.42 27.28
N LYS A 169 -9.09 -12.66 27.60
CA LYS A 169 -9.49 -11.47 26.83
C LYS A 169 -8.37 -10.43 26.81
N ASP A 170 -7.78 -10.17 27.98
CA ASP A 170 -6.73 -9.19 28.15
C ASP A 170 -5.47 -9.59 27.37
N ILE A 171 -5.13 -10.89 27.34
CA ILE A 171 -4.06 -11.45 26.51
C ILE A 171 -4.36 -11.21 25.03
N PHE A 172 -5.57 -11.52 24.55
CA PHE A 172 -5.98 -11.24 23.17
C PHE A 172 -5.86 -9.74 22.87
N GLN A 173 -6.40 -8.86 23.71
CA GLN A 173 -6.32 -7.42 23.49
C GLN A 173 -4.86 -6.92 23.48
N ARG A 174 -4.02 -7.40 24.39
CA ARG A 174 -2.61 -7.01 24.51
C ARG A 174 -1.77 -7.49 23.33
N THR A 175 -1.99 -8.72 22.85
CA THR A 175 -1.25 -9.28 21.69
C THR A 175 -1.76 -8.69 20.37
N LEU A 176 -3.07 -8.48 20.23
CA LEU A 176 -3.67 -7.83 19.08
C LEU A 176 -3.28 -6.36 18.93
N GLN A 177 -2.83 -5.70 20.00
CA GLN A 177 -2.21 -4.37 19.91
C GLN A 177 -0.93 -4.36 19.07
N TYR A 178 -0.32 -5.52 18.83
CA TYR A 178 0.87 -5.71 17.99
C TYR A 178 0.53 -6.46 16.70
N GLY A 179 -0.77 -6.61 16.40
CA GLY A 179 -1.25 -7.38 15.26
C GLY A 179 -0.93 -8.87 15.37
N LEU A 180 -0.77 -9.42 16.56
CA LEU A 180 -0.51 -10.84 16.80
C LEU A 180 -1.77 -11.51 17.35
N LEU A 181 -2.06 -12.73 16.91
CA LEU A 181 -3.25 -13.47 17.34
C LEU A 181 -2.81 -14.74 18.07
N PRO A 182 -3.09 -14.87 19.38
CA PRO A 182 -2.71 -16.06 20.13
C PRO A 182 -3.55 -17.25 19.69
N ASN A 183 -2.89 -18.39 19.49
CA ASN A 183 -3.54 -19.65 19.22
C ASN A 183 -3.83 -20.37 20.54
N VAL A 184 -5.10 -20.71 20.77
CA VAL A 184 -5.56 -21.38 21.99
C VAL A 184 -6.07 -22.77 21.62
N SER A 185 -5.36 -23.80 22.05
CA SER A 185 -5.77 -25.19 21.90
C SER A 185 -6.11 -25.80 23.26
N ALA A 186 -7.04 -26.74 23.27
CA ALA A 186 -7.44 -27.44 24.49
C ALA A 186 -7.67 -28.92 24.18
N GLU A 187 -7.04 -29.78 24.96
CA GLU A 187 -7.15 -31.23 24.83
C GLU A 187 -7.41 -31.89 26.19
N PRO A 188 -8.25 -32.94 26.25
CA PRO A 188 -8.34 -33.78 27.44
C PRO A 188 -7.00 -34.46 27.69
N THR A 189 -6.57 -34.53 28.95
CA THR A 189 -5.33 -35.18 29.37
C THR A 189 -5.56 -36.06 30.58
N THR A 190 -4.76 -37.11 30.72
CA THR A 190 -4.75 -38.01 31.88
C THR A 190 -3.67 -37.62 32.89
N VAL A 191 -2.92 -36.54 32.63
CA VAL A 191 -1.87 -36.04 33.53
C VAL A 191 -2.54 -35.29 34.69
N GLY A 192 -3.05 -36.06 35.66
CA GLY A 192 -3.48 -35.60 36.97
C GLY A 192 -2.67 -36.30 38.05
N THR A 193 -2.45 -35.64 39.19
CA THR A 193 -1.71 -36.21 40.34
C THR A 193 -2.37 -37.47 40.91
N ASP A 194 -3.67 -37.63 40.67
CA ASP A 194 -4.45 -38.79 41.10
C ASP A 194 -4.96 -39.52 39.85
N GLY A 195 -4.30 -40.63 39.47
CA GLY A 195 -4.43 -41.33 38.18
C GLY A 195 -5.82 -41.88 37.82
N GLY A 196 -6.82 -41.01 37.64
CA GLY A 196 -8.17 -41.38 37.24
C GLY A 196 -9.14 -40.23 36.97
N THR A 197 -8.87 -38.98 37.39
CA THR A 197 -9.74 -37.83 37.06
C THR A 197 -9.40 -37.25 35.69
N PRO A 198 -10.39 -37.02 34.80
CA PRO A 198 -10.14 -36.38 33.52
C PRO A 198 -9.67 -34.93 33.75
N CYS A 199 -8.44 -34.65 33.37
CA CYS A 199 -7.86 -33.31 33.41
C CYS A 199 -7.93 -32.68 32.01
N TRP A 200 -7.80 -31.37 31.95
CA TRP A 200 -7.67 -30.62 30.71
C TRP A 200 -6.30 -30.00 30.64
N LYS A 201 -5.70 -30.02 29.44
CA LYS A 201 -4.53 -29.22 29.09
C LYS A 201 -4.97 -28.15 28.11
N VAL A 202 -4.69 -26.90 28.43
CA VAL A 202 -4.92 -25.76 27.54
C VAL A 202 -3.57 -25.16 27.21
N THR A 203 -3.30 -24.94 25.93
CA THR A 203 -2.06 -24.32 25.47
C THR A 203 -2.40 -23.01 24.76
N ILE A 204 -1.73 -21.94 25.17
CA ILE A 204 -1.77 -20.64 24.50
C ILE A 204 -0.39 -20.43 23.87
N SER A 205 -0.36 -20.22 22.56
CA SER A 205 0.88 -20.06 21.80
C SER A 205 0.85 -18.82 20.94
N LEU A 206 2.03 -18.25 20.72
CA LEU A 206 2.26 -17.12 19.83
C LEU A 206 3.57 -17.36 19.09
N ASP A 207 3.46 -18.02 17.95
CA ASP A 207 4.59 -18.53 17.19
C ASP A 207 5.56 -17.41 16.78
N GLU A 208 5.04 -16.21 16.50
CA GLU A 208 5.86 -15.05 16.11
C GLU A 208 6.81 -14.59 17.21
N LEU A 209 6.51 -14.88 18.48
CA LEU A 209 7.41 -14.60 19.60
C LEU A 209 8.17 -15.86 20.07
N GLY A 210 7.81 -17.05 19.56
CA GLY A 210 8.31 -18.32 20.03
C GLY A 210 7.90 -18.64 21.48
N ILE A 211 6.74 -18.13 21.93
CA ILE A 211 6.24 -18.37 23.28
C ILE A 211 5.06 -19.34 23.23
N SER A 212 5.04 -20.29 24.16
CA SER A 212 3.96 -21.25 24.35
C SER A 212 3.84 -21.56 25.83
N ALA A 213 2.63 -21.44 26.38
CA ALA A 213 2.34 -21.69 27.77
C ALA A 213 1.20 -22.69 27.88
N SER A 214 1.33 -23.69 28.76
CA SER A 214 0.31 -24.73 28.93
C SER A 214 -0.16 -24.83 30.38
N GLY A 215 -1.45 -24.63 30.60
CA GLY A 215 -2.12 -24.81 31.87
C GLY A 215 -2.80 -26.17 31.96
N HIS A 216 -2.74 -26.78 33.13
CA HIS A 216 -3.48 -27.99 33.46
C HIS A 216 -4.54 -27.67 34.50
N GLY A 217 -5.65 -28.40 34.50
CA GLY A 217 -6.65 -28.29 35.54
C GLY A 217 -7.70 -29.39 35.47
N SER A 218 -8.30 -29.68 36.63
CA SER A 218 -9.43 -30.62 36.75
C SER A 218 -10.65 -30.25 35.89
N ARG A 219 -10.75 -28.99 35.45
CA ARG A 219 -11.74 -28.49 34.48
C ARG A 219 -11.05 -27.64 33.43
N ARG A 220 -11.62 -27.60 32.22
CA ARG A 220 -11.10 -26.76 31.11
C ARG A 220 -10.96 -25.30 31.50
N MET A 221 -11.91 -24.74 32.27
CA MET A 221 -11.84 -23.33 32.71
C MET A 221 -10.60 -23.07 33.58
N LEU A 222 -10.26 -24.00 34.48
CA LEU A 222 -9.09 -23.88 35.34
C LEU A 222 -7.81 -23.99 34.52
N ALA A 223 -7.77 -24.92 33.55
CA ALA A 223 -6.67 -25.04 32.60
C ALA A 223 -6.52 -23.76 31.75
N GLU A 224 -7.61 -23.15 31.26
CA GLU A 224 -7.60 -21.89 30.49
C GLU A 224 -7.03 -20.74 31.33
N VAL A 225 -7.44 -20.62 32.59
CA VAL A 225 -6.91 -19.61 33.53
C VAL A 225 -5.43 -19.85 33.82
N ALA A 226 -5.04 -21.09 34.13
CA ALA A 226 -3.65 -21.44 34.41
C ALA A 226 -2.74 -21.14 33.21
N ALA A 227 -3.17 -21.51 31.99
CA ALA A 227 -2.46 -21.22 30.76
C ALA A 227 -2.33 -19.71 30.53
N SER A 228 -3.40 -18.95 30.79
CA SER A 228 -3.42 -17.49 30.65
C SER A 228 -2.43 -16.81 31.61
N ILE A 229 -2.37 -17.24 32.87
CA ILE A 229 -1.42 -16.69 33.85
C ILE A 229 0.02 -16.95 33.40
N GLN A 230 0.34 -18.20 33.02
CA GLN A 230 1.68 -18.53 32.55
C GLN A 230 2.04 -17.76 31.27
N PHE A 231 1.11 -17.65 30.34
CA PHE A 231 1.31 -16.91 29.10
C PHE A 231 1.55 -15.41 29.36
N ASP A 232 0.77 -14.78 30.25
CA ASP A 232 0.96 -13.36 30.59
C ASP A 232 2.32 -13.11 31.28
N LEU A 233 2.81 -14.06 32.08
CA LEU A 233 4.17 -14.02 32.64
C LEU A 233 5.24 -14.09 31.55
N MET A 234 5.10 -15.01 30.58
CA MET A 234 6.03 -15.13 29.45
C MET A 234 5.99 -13.88 28.56
N LEU A 235 4.80 -13.36 28.27
CA LEU A 235 4.59 -12.15 27.47
C LEU A 235 5.18 -10.91 28.16
N SER A 236 5.21 -10.89 29.49
CA SER A 236 5.80 -9.82 30.29
C SER A 236 7.30 -10.00 30.54
N SER A 237 7.93 -11.05 29.99
CA SER A 237 9.38 -11.20 30.05
C SER A 237 10.07 -10.06 29.27
N PRO A 238 11.30 -9.66 29.66
CA PRO A 238 12.04 -8.62 28.95
C PRO A 238 12.29 -8.97 27.48
N GLU A 239 12.54 -10.25 27.19
CA GLU A 239 12.77 -10.72 25.82
C GLU A 239 11.51 -10.61 24.95
N ALA A 240 10.37 -11.11 25.45
CA ALA A 240 9.10 -11.00 24.73
C ALA A 240 8.68 -9.54 24.56
N SER A 241 8.88 -8.70 25.58
CA SER A 241 8.59 -7.26 25.52
C SER A 241 9.47 -6.55 24.48
N ALA A 242 10.78 -6.84 24.45
CA ALA A 242 11.69 -6.29 23.45
C ALA A 242 11.30 -6.73 22.03
N LYS A 243 10.91 -8.00 21.84
CA LYS A 243 10.40 -8.48 20.55
C LYS A 243 9.08 -7.79 20.17
N LEU A 244 8.12 -7.67 21.10
CA LEU A 244 6.84 -6.99 20.87
C LEU A 244 7.02 -5.53 20.42
N GLU A 245 8.00 -4.82 20.98
CA GLU A 245 8.31 -3.44 20.59
C GLU A 245 8.79 -3.32 19.13
N THR A 246 9.26 -4.41 18.52
CA THR A 246 9.62 -4.44 17.08
C THR A 246 8.41 -4.58 16.15
N PHE A 247 7.26 -5.02 16.67
CA PHE A 247 6.06 -5.19 15.86
C PHE A 247 5.28 -3.87 15.72
N PRO A 248 4.69 -3.60 14.54
CA PRO A 248 3.86 -2.42 14.35
C PRO A 248 2.63 -2.49 15.26
N ARG A 249 2.40 -1.40 15.99
CA ARG A 249 1.21 -1.30 16.85
C ARG A 249 -0.04 -1.12 16.01
N THR A 250 -1.04 -1.95 16.26
CA THR A 250 -2.40 -1.82 15.72
C THR A 250 -3.34 -1.48 16.87
N ASP A 251 -4.11 -0.41 16.72
CA ASP A 251 -4.99 0.05 17.79
C ASP A 251 -6.31 -0.75 17.79
N LEU A 252 -6.22 -2.09 17.91
CA LEU A 252 -7.35 -3.01 17.79
C LEU A 252 -7.99 -3.27 19.16
N THR A 253 -9.08 -2.54 19.45
CA THR A 253 -9.92 -2.75 20.62
C THR A 253 -11.22 -3.47 20.24
N SER A 254 -12.00 -3.93 21.22
CA SER A 254 -13.30 -4.58 20.95
C SER A 254 -14.30 -3.66 20.24
N GLU A 255 -14.23 -2.35 20.48
CA GLU A 255 -15.06 -1.34 19.80
C GLU A 255 -14.59 -1.16 18.35
N LYS A 256 -13.29 -0.95 18.16
CA LYS A 256 -12.68 -0.78 16.83
C LYS A 256 -12.77 -2.04 15.97
N ALA A 257 -12.87 -3.22 16.56
CA ALA A 257 -13.10 -4.46 15.83
C ALA A 257 -14.40 -4.43 15.03
N TRP A 258 -15.49 -3.92 15.62
CA TRP A 258 -16.76 -3.76 14.91
C TRP A 258 -16.69 -2.68 13.82
N GLU A 259 -15.95 -1.60 14.05
CA GLU A 259 -15.70 -0.57 13.02
C GLU A 259 -14.94 -1.15 11.81
N ILE A 260 -13.95 -2.02 12.05
CA ILE A 260 -13.23 -2.75 11.00
C ILE A 260 -14.17 -3.67 10.24
N ILE A 261 -14.98 -4.48 10.93
CA ILE A 261 -15.94 -5.39 10.30
C ILE A 261 -16.96 -4.61 9.47
N GLN A 262 -17.46 -3.49 9.98
CA GLN A 262 -18.35 -2.59 9.25
C GLN A 262 -17.68 -2.01 8.00
N SER A 263 -16.43 -1.58 8.13
CA SER A 263 -15.64 -1.03 7.02
C SER A 263 -15.36 -2.08 5.94
N TYR A 264 -15.00 -3.29 6.35
CA TYR A 264 -14.84 -4.47 5.50
C TYR A 264 -16.12 -4.74 4.71
N CYS A 265 -17.26 -4.84 5.40
CA CYS A 265 -18.55 -5.10 4.74
C CYS A 265 -18.88 -3.99 3.76
N LYS A 266 -18.68 -2.73 4.13
CA LYS A 266 -18.92 -1.60 3.24
C LYS A 266 -18.04 -1.64 1.98
N ILE A 267 -16.77 -1.97 2.13
CA ILE A 267 -15.82 -2.03 1.01
C ILE A 267 -16.09 -3.22 0.09
N MET A 268 -16.49 -4.35 0.67
CA MET A 268 -16.92 -5.55 -0.07
C MET A 268 -18.38 -5.46 -0.56
N SER A 269 -19.09 -4.36 -0.28
CA SER A 269 -20.52 -4.17 -0.59
C SER A 269 -21.44 -5.24 0.01
N LEU A 270 -21.09 -5.71 1.21
CA LEU A 270 -21.85 -6.69 2.00
C LEU A 270 -22.82 -5.99 2.97
N PRO A 271 -24.02 -6.55 3.21
CA PRO A 271 -25.01 -5.96 4.10
C PRO A 271 -24.62 -6.15 5.57
N PHE A 272 -24.00 -5.14 6.19
CA PHE A 272 -23.55 -5.21 7.59
C PHE A 272 -24.69 -5.53 8.58
N ALA A 273 -25.92 -5.11 8.29
CA ALA A 273 -27.10 -5.39 9.13
C ALA A 273 -27.46 -6.89 9.20
N GLU A 274 -26.98 -7.70 8.26
CA GLU A 274 -27.20 -9.15 8.23
C GLU A 274 -26.12 -9.91 9.00
N ILE A 275 -25.12 -9.22 9.56
CA ILE A 275 -24.14 -9.88 10.41
C ILE A 275 -24.80 -10.28 11.71
N ARG A 276 -24.89 -11.59 11.92
CA ARG A 276 -25.40 -12.18 13.15
C ARG A 276 -24.27 -12.87 13.90
N LYS A 277 -24.32 -12.77 15.23
CA LYS A 277 -23.42 -13.45 16.13
C LYS A 277 -24.20 -14.55 16.83
N ASP A 278 -23.79 -15.79 16.58
CA ASP A 278 -24.36 -16.96 17.24
C ASP A 278 -23.39 -17.41 18.32
N VAL A 279 -23.89 -17.60 19.55
CA VAL A 279 -23.13 -18.17 20.65
C VAL A 279 -23.81 -19.45 21.08
N THR A 280 -23.19 -20.58 20.78
CA THR A 280 -23.74 -21.92 21.03
C THR A 280 -22.93 -22.62 22.11
N ARG A 281 -23.60 -23.40 22.96
CA ARG A 281 -22.94 -24.29 23.91
C ARG A 281 -22.68 -25.61 23.19
N ILE A 282 -21.42 -25.92 22.90
CA ILE A 282 -21.03 -27.11 22.13
C ILE A 282 -20.66 -28.30 23.02
N ALA A 283 -20.33 -28.05 24.29
CA ALA A 283 -20.12 -29.07 25.32
C ALA A 283 -20.44 -28.51 26.72
N PRO A 284 -20.52 -29.34 27.77
CA PRO A 284 -20.56 -28.85 29.14
C PRO A 284 -19.39 -27.88 29.37
N ASP A 285 -19.74 -26.63 29.68
CA ASP A 285 -18.82 -25.54 29.97
C ASP A 285 -17.95 -25.11 28.79
N LEU A 286 -18.44 -25.32 27.56
CA LEU A 286 -17.78 -24.87 26.34
C LEU A 286 -18.73 -24.10 25.44
N TYR A 287 -18.36 -22.86 25.14
CA TYR A 287 -19.11 -21.96 24.29
C TYR A 287 -18.31 -21.63 23.04
N GLU A 288 -18.97 -21.75 21.90
CA GLU A 288 -18.45 -21.35 20.61
C GLU A 288 -19.20 -20.12 20.13
N SER A 289 -18.47 -19.06 19.78
CA SER A 289 -19.04 -17.88 19.12
C SER A 289 -18.63 -17.86 17.66
N ARG A 290 -19.63 -17.82 16.77
CA ARG A 290 -19.48 -17.71 15.32
C ARG A 290 -20.11 -16.40 14.84
N LEU A 291 -19.50 -15.79 13.84
CA LEU A 291 -20.06 -14.66 13.10
C LEU A 291 -20.52 -15.15 11.74
N PHE A 292 -21.73 -14.80 11.34
CA PHE A 292 -22.30 -15.17 10.05
C PHE A 292 -22.76 -13.93 9.29
N LEU A 293 -22.63 -13.97 7.97
CA LEU A 293 -23.31 -13.07 7.05
C LEU A 293 -24.28 -13.93 6.21
N GLY A 294 -25.57 -13.82 6.52
CA GLY A 294 -26.57 -14.80 6.07
C GLY A 294 -26.23 -16.19 6.60
N GLU A 295 -25.95 -17.12 5.68
CA GLU A 295 -25.53 -18.50 5.99
C GLU A 295 -24.00 -18.68 6.00
N LYS A 296 -23.24 -17.72 5.45
CA LYS A 296 -21.78 -17.83 5.33
C LYS A 296 -21.12 -17.46 6.67
N GLN A 297 -20.36 -18.39 7.24
CA GLN A 297 -19.51 -18.10 8.39
C GLN A 297 -18.37 -17.14 7.99
N LEU A 298 -18.10 -16.15 8.82
CA LEU A 298 -17.00 -15.20 8.67
C LEU A 298 -15.89 -15.51 9.67
N GLY A 299 -14.73 -15.89 9.16
CA GLY A 299 -13.54 -16.20 9.96
C GLY A 299 -13.70 -17.43 10.85
N GLU A 300 -12.73 -17.62 11.72
CA GLU A 300 -12.69 -18.73 12.65
C GLU A 300 -13.60 -18.52 13.87
N PRO A 301 -14.18 -19.60 14.41
CA PRO A 301 -14.96 -19.51 15.63
C PRO A 301 -14.08 -19.22 16.85
N ALA A 302 -14.58 -18.42 17.79
CA ALA A 302 -13.94 -18.26 19.10
C ALA A 302 -14.51 -19.28 20.09
N VAL A 303 -13.67 -20.16 20.61
CA VAL A 303 -14.07 -21.26 21.51
C VAL A 303 -13.47 -21.04 22.89
N THR A 304 -14.31 -20.85 23.91
CA THR A 304 -13.86 -20.63 25.30
C THR A 304 -14.83 -21.21 26.32
N THR A 305 -14.39 -21.35 27.57
CA THR A 305 -15.26 -21.87 28.64
C THR A 305 -16.30 -20.87 29.16
N VAL A 306 -16.18 -19.59 28.77
CA VAL A 306 -17.03 -18.51 29.26
C VAL A 306 -17.81 -17.88 28.10
N LYS A 307 -19.14 -18.00 28.11
CA LYS A 307 -20.03 -17.47 27.06
C LYS A 307 -19.77 -16.00 26.71
N ALA A 308 -19.58 -15.16 27.73
CA ALA A 308 -19.30 -13.73 27.52
C ALA A 308 -17.94 -13.50 26.84
N LEU A 309 -16.95 -14.34 27.14
CA LEU A 309 -15.61 -14.24 26.60
C LEU A 309 -15.58 -14.63 25.12
N SER A 310 -16.13 -15.79 24.75
CA SER A 310 -16.20 -16.23 23.33
C SER A 310 -16.92 -15.19 22.46
N SER A 311 -18.03 -14.65 22.99
CA SER A 311 -18.81 -13.58 22.36
C SER A 311 -18.04 -12.26 22.17
N SER A 312 -17.00 -12.02 22.96
CA SER A 312 -16.16 -10.81 22.89
C SER A 312 -14.87 -10.99 22.08
N ILE A 313 -14.36 -12.22 22.00
CA ILE A 313 -13.15 -12.57 21.24
C ILE A 313 -13.46 -12.75 19.75
N SER A 314 -14.63 -13.27 19.38
CA SER A 314 -14.96 -13.52 17.96
C SER A 314 -14.86 -12.29 17.05
N PRO A 315 -15.31 -11.07 17.44
CA PRO A 315 -15.13 -9.90 16.59
C PRO A 315 -13.66 -9.47 16.47
N LEU A 316 -12.87 -9.65 17.53
CA LEU A 316 -11.44 -9.34 17.55
C LEU A 316 -10.66 -10.25 16.58
N MET A 317 -10.92 -11.56 16.62
CA MET A 317 -10.34 -12.53 15.70
C MET A 317 -10.70 -12.23 14.24
N LEU A 318 -11.98 -11.94 13.97
CA LEU A 318 -12.43 -11.59 12.61
C LEU A 318 -11.76 -10.29 12.12
N ALA A 319 -11.76 -9.24 12.95
CA ALA A 319 -11.13 -7.97 12.61
C ALA A 319 -9.62 -8.13 12.34
N HIS A 320 -8.92 -8.93 13.14
CA HIS A 320 -7.52 -9.28 12.90
C HIS A 320 -7.33 -10.01 11.56
N GLY A 321 -8.17 -11.00 11.27
CA GLY A 321 -8.15 -11.72 10.00
C GLY A 321 -8.37 -10.81 8.78
N ILE A 322 -9.26 -9.83 8.92
CA ILE A 322 -9.52 -8.80 7.90
C ILE A 322 -8.26 -7.97 7.66
N ILE A 323 -7.65 -7.40 8.70
CA ILE A 323 -6.47 -6.50 8.53
C ILE A 323 -5.21 -7.26 8.09
N LYS A 324 -5.10 -8.56 8.40
CA LYS A 324 -3.99 -9.40 7.94
C LYS A 324 -4.14 -9.90 6.51
N GLY A 325 -5.32 -9.73 5.89
CA GLY A 325 -5.51 -10.16 4.52
C GLY A 325 -5.74 -11.66 4.37
N ARG A 326 -6.39 -12.33 5.34
CA ARG A 326 -6.68 -13.77 5.21
C ARG A 326 -7.46 -14.07 3.93
N SER A 327 -7.07 -15.12 3.23
CA SER A 327 -7.57 -15.46 1.89
C SER A 327 -9.05 -15.86 1.87
N ASP A 328 -9.60 -16.36 2.97
CA ASP A 328 -11.04 -16.67 3.11
C ASP A 328 -11.93 -15.41 3.18
N LEU A 329 -11.35 -14.30 3.64
CA LEU A 329 -12.00 -12.99 3.75
C LEU A 329 -11.69 -12.11 2.52
N TRP A 330 -10.50 -12.25 1.96
CA TRP A 330 -10.01 -11.53 0.80
C TRP A 330 -9.65 -12.50 -0.32
N PRO A 331 -10.66 -13.02 -1.05
CA PRO A 331 -10.39 -13.96 -2.12
C PRO A 331 -9.47 -13.32 -3.17
N ALA A 332 -8.61 -14.13 -3.78
CA ALA A 332 -7.77 -13.71 -4.91
C ALA A 332 -8.60 -13.63 -6.20
N ALA A 333 -9.62 -12.77 -6.17
CA ALA A 333 -10.66 -12.70 -7.18
C ALA A 333 -11.03 -11.23 -7.47
N PRO A 334 -11.71 -10.95 -8.58
CA PRO A 334 -12.10 -9.60 -8.98
C PRO A 334 -12.99 -8.87 -7.98
N GLU A 335 -13.58 -9.55 -7.00
CA GLU A 335 -14.39 -8.94 -5.94
C GLU A 335 -13.51 -8.23 -4.91
N ASN A 336 -12.26 -8.69 -4.72
CA ASN A 336 -11.32 -8.05 -3.82
C ASN A 336 -10.89 -6.67 -4.36
N PRO A 337 -11.12 -5.58 -3.61
CA PRO A 337 -10.79 -4.23 -4.05
C PRO A 337 -9.30 -3.89 -3.84
N PHE A 338 -8.59 -4.62 -2.99
CA PHE A 338 -7.14 -4.50 -2.84
C PHE A 338 -6.40 -5.23 -3.96
N GLN A 339 -7.02 -6.20 -4.63
CA GLN A 339 -6.43 -6.90 -5.77
C GLN A 339 -6.39 -5.98 -7.00
N ALA A 340 -5.19 -5.79 -7.57
CA ALA A 340 -5.04 -5.10 -8.84
C ALA A 340 -5.76 -5.90 -9.94
N LYS A 341 -6.70 -5.25 -10.63
CA LYS A 341 -7.53 -5.88 -11.66
C LYS A 341 -7.85 -4.93 -12.82
N LEU A 342 -8.02 -5.52 -14.00
CA LEU A 342 -8.53 -4.90 -15.21
C LEU A 342 -9.83 -5.60 -15.60
N VAL A 343 -10.93 -4.85 -15.54
CA VAL A 343 -12.23 -5.30 -16.03
C VAL A 343 -12.55 -4.55 -17.33
N VAL A 344 -12.74 -5.31 -18.41
CA VAL A 344 -12.87 -4.78 -19.77
C VAL A 344 -14.21 -5.20 -20.37
N GLY A 345 -15.18 -4.29 -20.34
CA GLY A 345 -16.42 -4.42 -21.09
C GLY A 345 -16.29 -3.94 -22.54
N VAL A 346 -17.35 -4.11 -23.34
CA VAL A 346 -17.41 -3.82 -24.79
C VAL A 346 -16.88 -2.42 -25.13
N VAL A 347 -17.35 -1.38 -24.42
CA VAL A 347 -16.93 0.02 -24.68
C VAL A 347 -15.43 0.23 -24.45
N ARG A 348 -14.85 -0.42 -23.43
CA ARG A 348 -13.41 -0.31 -23.13
C ARG A 348 -12.59 -1.07 -24.17
N MET A 349 -13.06 -2.24 -24.59
CA MET A 349 -12.44 -3.03 -25.65
C MET A 349 -12.38 -2.25 -26.97
N GLU A 350 -13.49 -1.62 -27.39
CA GLU A 350 -13.50 -0.75 -28.59
C GLU A 350 -12.51 0.41 -28.47
N LYS A 351 -12.42 1.06 -27.29
CA LYS A 351 -11.46 2.13 -27.04
C LYS A 351 -10.02 1.62 -27.16
N LEU A 352 -9.75 0.42 -26.64
CA LEU A 352 -8.43 -0.20 -26.70
C LEU A 352 -8.03 -0.55 -28.14
N GLN A 353 -8.95 -1.09 -28.94
CA GLN A 353 -8.72 -1.36 -30.36
C GLN A 353 -8.51 -0.07 -31.17
N ARG A 354 -9.31 0.98 -30.92
CA ARG A 354 -9.10 2.30 -31.54
C ARG A 354 -7.74 2.89 -31.15
N PHE A 355 -7.36 2.74 -29.89
CA PHE A 355 -6.05 3.15 -29.38
C PHE A 355 -4.92 2.40 -30.09
N ILE A 356 -4.99 1.07 -30.20
CA ILE A 356 -4.01 0.27 -30.92
C ILE A 356 -3.89 0.73 -32.37
N LYS A 357 -5.02 0.95 -33.05
CA LYS A 357 -5.04 1.46 -34.43
C LYS A 357 -4.40 2.84 -34.54
N ALA A 358 -4.71 3.76 -33.62
CA ALA A 358 -4.13 5.10 -33.58
C ALA A 358 -2.62 5.07 -33.31
N ALA A 359 -2.15 4.22 -32.39
CA ALA A 359 -0.73 4.01 -32.10
C ALA A 359 0.01 3.45 -33.32
N LYS A 360 -0.55 2.43 -33.99
CA LYS A 360 -0.01 1.87 -35.23
C LYS A 360 0.05 2.92 -36.34
N TYR A 361 -0.98 3.75 -36.49
CA TYR A 361 -0.96 4.87 -37.44
C TYR A 361 0.15 5.88 -37.10
N TYR A 362 0.28 6.29 -35.84
CA TYR A 362 1.35 7.17 -35.39
C TYR A 362 2.75 6.64 -35.73
N LEU A 363 2.96 5.33 -35.60
CA LEU A 363 4.24 4.69 -35.96
C LEU A 363 4.61 4.87 -37.44
N THR A 364 3.62 5.02 -38.33
CA THR A 364 3.85 5.26 -39.77
C THR A 364 4.06 6.74 -40.11
N MET A 365 3.71 7.66 -39.20
CA MET A 365 3.84 9.09 -39.45
C MET A 365 5.32 9.47 -39.50
N LYS A 366 5.73 10.13 -40.59
CA LYS A 366 7.06 10.74 -40.66
C LYS A 366 7.05 12.05 -39.90
N PRO A 367 8.16 12.43 -39.24
CA PRO A 367 8.39 13.79 -38.80
C PRO A 367 8.02 14.75 -39.90
N GLY A 368 7.00 15.57 -39.63
CA GLY A 368 6.59 16.59 -40.57
C GLY A 368 7.83 17.37 -40.94
N ARG A 369 8.23 17.31 -42.22
CA ARG A 369 9.09 18.37 -42.77
C ARG A 369 8.27 19.61 -42.55
N VAL A 370 8.67 20.46 -41.60
CA VAL A 370 8.10 21.79 -41.44
C VAL A 370 8.24 22.46 -42.80
N SER A 371 7.18 22.40 -43.60
CA SER A 371 7.13 22.93 -44.96
C SER A 371 7.10 24.46 -44.96
N ASP A 372 7.03 25.05 -43.78
CA ASP A 372 7.22 26.48 -43.57
C ASP A 372 8.69 26.77 -43.23
N ALA A 373 9.46 27.01 -44.29
CA ALA A 373 10.79 27.60 -44.25
C ALA A 373 10.83 28.98 -43.52
N SER A 374 9.69 29.53 -43.09
CA SER A 374 9.58 30.73 -42.27
C SER A 374 9.75 30.47 -40.76
N SER A 375 9.45 29.27 -40.25
CA SER A 375 9.58 28.97 -38.81
C SER A 375 11.01 28.57 -38.42
N ARG A 376 11.74 27.84 -39.29
CA ARG A 376 13.15 27.51 -39.02
C ARG A 376 14.09 28.73 -38.94
N ARG A 377 13.73 29.87 -39.56
CA ARG A 377 14.51 31.12 -39.46
C ARG A 377 14.22 31.94 -38.20
N SER A 378 13.15 31.65 -37.47
CA SER A 378 12.78 32.39 -36.26
C SER A 378 13.27 31.72 -34.97
N TYR A 379 13.47 30.39 -34.97
CA TYR A 379 13.66 29.64 -33.74
C TYR A 379 15.10 29.49 -33.22
N TYR A 380 16.13 29.93 -33.97
CA TYR A 380 17.51 30.03 -33.47
C TYR A 380 18.30 31.20 -34.08
N LYS A 381 17.71 32.39 -34.21
CA LYS A 381 18.53 33.60 -34.29
C LYS A 381 19.03 33.89 -32.88
N ILE A 382 20.12 33.23 -32.49
CA ILE A 382 21.00 33.76 -31.45
C ILE A 382 21.35 35.15 -31.94
N HIS A 383 20.93 36.17 -31.19
CA HIS A 383 21.44 37.51 -31.41
C HIS A 383 22.95 37.44 -31.16
N GLU A 384 23.72 37.32 -32.24
CA GLU A 384 25.13 37.67 -32.30
C GLU A 384 25.24 39.18 -32.04
N ASN A 385 25.11 39.57 -30.77
CA ASN A 385 25.71 40.80 -30.30
C ASN A 385 27.03 40.39 -29.66
N ASP A 386 28.05 40.25 -30.50
CA ASP A 386 29.40 40.75 -30.27
C ASP A 386 30.27 40.34 -31.46
N GLY A 387 30.73 41.35 -32.20
CA GLY A 387 31.41 41.19 -33.49
C GLY A 387 32.78 40.54 -33.38
N GLN A 388 32.83 39.21 -33.43
CA GLN A 388 33.98 38.47 -33.94
C GLN A 388 33.53 37.30 -34.83
N PRO A 389 34.04 37.19 -36.06
CA PRO A 389 33.76 36.06 -36.92
C PRO A 389 34.49 34.82 -36.36
N LEU A 390 33.80 34.03 -35.55
CA LEU A 390 34.24 32.68 -35.25
C LEU A 390 34.13 31.87 -36.54
N LYS A 391 35.31 31.46 -37.04
CA LYS A 391 35.48 30.55 -38.17
C LYS A 391 34.43 29.44 -38.12
N GLU A 392 33.85 29.15 -39.28
CA GLU A 392 33.09 27.95 -39.61
C GLU A 392 33.93 26.68 -39.35
N ASN A 393 34.24 26.41 -38.09
CA ASN A 393 34.67 25.10 -37.65
C ASN A 393 33.39 24.30 -37.51
N ALA A 394 33.00 23.69 -38.64
CA ALA A 394 32.48 22.34 -38.68
C ALA A 394 31.67 21.94 -37.43
N PHE A 395 30.41 22.38 -37.34
CA PHE A 395 29.35 21.56 -36.73
C PHE A 395 29.08 20.34 -37.63
N VAL A 396 30.14 19.59 -37.94
CA VAL A 396 30.05 18.17 -38.23
C VAL A 396 29.85 17.54 -36.85
N HIS A 397 28.66 17.71 -36.28
CA HIS A 397 28.16 16.68 -35.39
C HIS A 397 27.96 15.46 -36.27
N GLN A 398 29.03 14.64 -36.38
CA GLN A 398 28.89 13.20 -36.53
C GLN A 398 27.65 12.83 -35.73
N HIS A 399 26.65 12.25 -36.40
CA HIS A 399 25.40 11.83 -35.79
C HIS A 399 25.72 10.95 -34.58
N LYS A 400 25.88 11.55 -33.39
CA LYS A 400 25.81 10.82 -32.14
C LYS A 400 24.43 10.19 -32.20
N GLY A 401 24.40 8.87 -32.36
CA GLY A 401 23.15 8.14 -32.45
C GLY A 401 22.30 8.50 -31.23
N VAL A 402 20.97 8.43 -31.36
CA VAL A 402 20.04 8.72 -30.26
C VAL A 402 20.48 8.00 -28.98
N LYS A 403 20.96 6.74 -29.10
CA LYS A 403 21.55 5.96 -28.01
C LYS A 403 22.71 6.69 -27.29
N SER A 404 23.60 7.37 -28.00
CA SER A 404 24.73 8.12 -27.42
C SER A 404 24.29 9.39 -26.71
N ILE A 405 23.27 10.09 -27.22
CA ILE A 405 22.71 11.28 -26.54
C ILE A 405 22.01 10.85 -25.25
N LEU A 406 21.18 9.80 -25.33
CA LEU A 406 20.47 9.26 -24.17
C LEU A 406 21.43 8.71 -23.10
N ALA A 407 22.46 7.98 -23.51
CA ALA A 407 23.49 7.45 -22.59
C ALA A 407 24.37 8.55 -21.98
N GLY A 408 24.46 9.71 -22.61
CA GLY A 408 25.19 10.87 -22.10
C GLY A 408 24.44 11.69 -21.05
N LEU A 409 23.17 11.39 -20.79
CA LEU A 409 22.38 12.06 -19.75
C LEU A 409 22.63 11.39 -18.39
N PRO A 410 22.92 12.16 -17.32
CA PRO A 410 23.21 11.64 -15.99
C PRO A 410 21.94 11.27 -15.21
N PHE A 411 20.94 10.69 -15.89
CA PHE A 411 19.67 10.31 -15.28
C PHE A 411 19.37 8.83 -15.52
N PRO A 412 18.64 8.18 -14.59
CA PRO A 412 18.12 6.85 -14.84
C PRO A 412 17.34 6.75 -16.15
N PRO A 413 17.31 5.59 -16.83
CA PRO A 413 16.62 5.43 -18.10
C PRO A 413 15.14 5.84 -18.06
N SER A 414 14.42 5.53 -16.97
CA SER A 414 13.02 5.93 -16.79
C SER A 414 12.85 7.45 -16.72
N THR A 415 13.69 8.13 -15.93
CA THR A 415 13.72 9.60 -15.81
C THR A 415 14.07 10.26 -17.14
N THR A 416 15.07 9.74 -17.86
CA THR A 416 15.45 10.21 -19.19
C THR A 416 14.29 10.11 -20.18
N ARG A 417 13.59 8.95 -20.22
CA ARG A 417 12.40 8.77 -21.06
C ARG A 417 11.31 9.76 -20.67
N MET A 418 11.02 9.92 -19.38
CA MET A 418 10.03 10.87 -18.87
C MET A 418 10.32 12.30 -19.33
N LEU A 419 11.55 12.79 -19.15
CA LEU A 419 11.96 14.15 -19.52
C LEU A 419 11.81 14.40 -21.03
N ILE A 420 12.27 13.47 -21.87
CA ILE A 420 12.23 13.64 -23.33
C ILE A 420 10.80 13.54 -23.85
N LEU A 421 10.01 12.59 -23.35
CA LEU A 421 8.60 12.48 -23.73
C LEU A 421 7.82 13.70 -23.28
N ALA A 422 8.07 14.20 -22.07
CA ALA A 422 7.47 15.43 -21.57
C ALA A 422 7.80 16.64 -22.47
N ALA A 423 9.06 16.75 -22.93
CA ALA A 423 9.44 17.76 -23.91
C ALA A 423 8.68 17.60 -25.24
N SER A 424 8.57 16.37 -25.75
CA SER A 424 7.86 16.07 -27.00
C SER A 424 6.37 16.41 -26.96
N ILE A 425 5.73 16.30 -25.80
CA ILE A 425 4.30 16.62 -25.61
C ILE A 425 4.08 17.99 -24.94
N LYS A 426 5.13 18.83 -24.86
CA LYS A 426 5.08 20.18 -24.26
C LYS A 426 4.55 20.21 -22.82
N CYS A 427 5.02 19.30 -21.98
CA CYS A 427 4.70 19.16 -20.56
C CYS A 427 5.99 19.02 -19.72
N LEU A 428 7.06 19.75 -20.07
CA LEU A 428 8.42 19.50 -19.58
C LEU A 428 8.61 19.86 -18.10
N GLU A 429 8.05 20.95 -17.62
CA GLU A 429 8.20 21.42 -16.25
C GLU A 429 7.76 20.38 -15.22
N PRO A 430 6.55 19.80 -15.29
CA PRO A 430 6.17 18.74 -14.37
C PRO A 430 7.19 17.61 -14.35
N ALA A 431 7.71 17.17 -15.49
CA ALA A 431 8.73 16.12 -15.54
C ALA A 431 10.06 16.55 -14.90
N ILE A 432 10.49 17.79 -15.09
CA ILE A 432 11.70 18.33 -14.42
C ILE A 432 11.50 18.37 -12.91
N ILE A 433 10.36 18.86 -12.42
CA ILE A 433 10.05 18.90 -10.99
C ILE A 433 10.04 17.48 -10.41
N LEU A 434 9.35 16.54 -11.07
CA LEU A 434 9.30 15.13 -10.66
C LEU A 434 10.70 14.49 -10.62
N ALA A 435 11.52 14.74 -11.63
CA ALA A 435 12.90 14.26 -11.67
C ALA A 435 13.77 14.88 -10.58
N ALA A 436 13.49 16.13 -10.19
CA ALA A 436 14.21 16.86 -9.16
C ALA A 436 13.82 16.46 -7.73
N LEU A 437 12.68 15.78 -7.51
CA LEU A 437 12.22 15.39 -6.17
C LEU A 437 13.27 14.56 -5.43
N GLY A 438 13.96 13.65 -6.15
CA GLY A 438 15.05 12.85 -5.58
C GLY A 438 14.68 12.27 -4.21
N LYS A 439 15.54 12.48 -3.21
CA LYS A 439 15.29 12.18 -1.78
C LYS A 439 15.02 13.43 -0.94
N HIS A 440 14.67 14.55 -1.57
CA HIS A 440 14.45 15.82 -0.86
C HIS A 440 13.09 15.78 -0.15
N GLY A 441 13.07 16.01 1.17
CA GLY A 441 11.82 16.16 1.92
C GLY A 441 11.28 17.58 1.88
N VAL A 442 10.39 17.87 0.92
CA VAL A 442 9.81 19.21 0.69
C VAL A 442 8.84 19.65 1.79
N TYR A 443 8.20 18.71 2.48
CA TYR A 443 7.29 19.03 3.58
C TYR A 443 8.06 19.42 4.84
N ARG A 444 7.53 20.39 5.58
CA ARG A 444 8.13 20.84 6.84
C ARG A 444 8.03 19.73 7.88
N ARG A 445 9.16 19.29 8.45
CA ARG A 445 9.12 18.40 9.61
C ARG A 445 8.61 19.17 10.82
N LEU A 446 7.49 18.72 11.37
CA LEU A 446 6.88 19.32 12.56
C LEU A 446 7.64 18.90 13.81
N ALA A 447 7.76 19.81 14.77
CA ALA A 447 8.27 19.47 16.09
C ALA A 447 7.25 18.57 16.84
N PRO A 448 7.69 17.78 17.85
CA PRO A 448 6.76 17.00 18.67
C PRO A 448 5.65 17.88 19.27
N GLY A 449 4.39 17.54 19.00
CA GLY A 449 3.20 18.29 19.45
C GLY A 449 2.79 19.46 18.55
N GLU A 450 3.53 19.74 17.48
CA GLU A 450 3.10 20.66 16.42
C GLU A 450 2.21 19.91 15.41
N GLU A 451 1.11 20.54 15.01
CA GLU A 451 0.19 20.01 13.99
C GLU A 451 0.20 20.90 12.76
N TYR A 452 -0.02 20.30 11.58
CA TYR A 452 -0.25 21.08 10.37
C TYR A 452 -1.49 21.96 10.53
N SER A 453 -1.49 23.12 9.87
CA SER A 453 -2.58 24.09 10.02
C SER A 453 -3.95 23.48 9.67
N ALA A 454 -4.96 23.77 10.49
CA ALA A 454 -6.32 23.28 10.29
C ALA A 454 -6.82 23.68 8.88
N GLY A 455 -7.15 22.68 8.06
CA GLY A 455 -7.55 22.88 6.66
C GLY A 455 -6.46 22.62 5.62
N PHE A 456 -5.17 22.56 6.01
CA PHE A 456 -4.12 21.98 5.17
C PHE A 456 -4.51 20.54 4.82
N MET A 457 -4.81 19.71 5.83
CA MET A 457 -5.28 18.35 5.53
C MET A 457 -6.67 18.30 4.88
N ASP A 458 -7.59 19.25 5.11
CA ASP A 458 -8.98 19.19 4.59
C ASP A 458 -9.10 19.57 3.10
N THR A 459 -8.33 20.56 2.65
CA THR A 459 -8.26 20.94 1.23
C THR A 459 -7.52 19.87 0.41
N TYR A 460 -6.63 19.13 1.07
CA TYR A 460 -5.79 18.08 0.49
C TYR A 460 -6.49 16.72 0.53
N THR A 461 -7.28 16.42 1.57
CA THR A 461 -8.19 15.25 1.60
C THR A 461 -9.30 15.37 0.55
N LYS A 462 -9.76 16.59 0.22
CA LYS A 462 -10.64 16.85 -0.93
C LYS A 462 -9.95 16.61 -2.29
N ASN A 463 -8.62 16.79 -2.38
CA ASN A 463 -7.78 16.60 -3.58
C ASN A 463 -6.90 15.32 -3.58
N THR A 464 -7.14 14.38 -2.66
CA THR A 464 -6.51 13.03 -2.55
C THR A 464 -6.52 12.21 -3.84
N VAL A 465 -7.25 12.65 -4.87
CA VAL A 465 -7.25 12.05 -6.20
C VAL A 465 -5.87 12.11 -6.88
N HIS A 466 -4.99 13.02 -6.46
CA HIS A 466 -3.78 13.37 -7.21
C HIS A 466 -2.44 13.00 -6.54
N GLY A 467 -2.39 12.85 -5.21
CA GLY A 467 -1.19 12.46 -4.44
C GLY A 467 -0.08 13.52 -4.32
N ASP A 468 0.98 13.21 -3.57
CA ASP A 468 2.10 14.11 -3.23
C ASP A 468 2.72 14.79 -4.48
N HIS A 469 3.01 14.01 -5.51
CA HIS A 469 3.70 14.47 -6.71
C HIS A 469 2.93 15.60 -7.42
N SER A 470 1.62 15.44 -7.56
CA SER A 470 0.77 16.43 -8.20
C SER A 470 0.67 17.71 -7.37
N ASP A 471 0.67 17.57 -6.04
CA ASP A 471 0.61 18.71 -5.13
C ASP A 471 1.88 19.56 -5.23
N ILE A 472 3.05 18.93 -5.27
CA ILE A 472 4.32 19.64 -5.45
C ILE A 472 4.37 20.36 -6.81
N ILE A 473 3.84 19.76 -7.87
CA ILE A 473 3.74 20.44 -9.18
C ILE A 473 2.81 21.67 -9.10
N LEU A 474 1.66 21.53 -8.42
CA LEU A 474 0.73 22.65 -8.21
C LEU A 474 1.33 23.73 -7.32
N LEU A 475 2.17 23.39 -6.35
CA LEU A 475 2.90 24.33 -5.50
C LEU A 475 3.76 25.28 -6.34
N PHE A 476 4.58 24.75 -7.27
CA PHE A 476 5.40 25.56 -8.16
C PHE A 476 4.57 26.44 -9.10
N GLN A 477 3.42 25.95 -9.56
CA GLN A 477 2.48 26.76 -10.36
C GLN A 477 1.87 27.91 -9.54
N ARG A 478 1.47 27.66 -8.29
CA ARG A 478 0.93 28.68 -7.38
C ARG A 478 1.97 29.73 -7.01
N LEU A 479 3.20 29.31 -6.72
CA LEU A 479 4.35 30.18 -6.44
C LEU A 479 4.51 31.28 -7.52
N ARG A 480 4.38 30.91 -8.79
CA ARG A 480 4.47 31.86 -9.90
C ARG A 480 3.22 32.73 -10.07
N ASN A 481 2.04 32.21 -9.76
CA ASN A 481 0.79 32.95 -9.92
C ASN A 481 0.63 34.07 -8.88
N MET A 482 1.08 33.88 -7.64
CA MET A 482 0.96 34.90 -6.59
C MET A 482 1.70 36.18 -6.92
N GLN A 483 2.88 36.09 -7.54
CA GLN A 483 3.67 37.28 -7.86
C GLN A 483 3.07 38.07 -9.03
N LYS A 484 2.35 37.40 -9.95
CA LYS A 484 1.61 38.10 -11.02
C LYS A 484 0.50 38.98 -10.45
N ASN A 485 -0.09 38.61 -9.31
CA ASN A 485 -1.25 39.28 -8.70
C ASN A 485 -1.15 39.33 -7.15
N PRO A 486 -0.18 40.06 -6.58
CA PRO A 486 0.14 40.01 -5.13
C PRO A 486 -0.98 40.58 -4.23
N LYS A 487 -1.96 41.29 -4.80
CA LYS A 487 -3.07 41.91 -4.06
C LYS A 487 -4.36 41.06 -4.03
N THR A 488 -4.34 39.86 -4.62
CA THR A 488 -5.52 38.99 -4.61
C THR A 488 -5.66 38.28 -3.25
N LYS A 489 -6.90 38.07 -2.78
CA LYS A 489 -7.17 37.24 -1.59
C LYS A 489 -6.51 35.85 -1.72
N ASP A 490 -6.44 35.33 -2.95
CA ASP A 490 -5.78 34.06 -3.26
C ASP A 490 -4.27 34.07 -2.97
N ALA A 491 -3.60 35.22 -3.10
CA ALA A 491 -2.18 35.35 -2.77
C ALA A 491 -1.92 35.34 -1.25
N LEU A 492 -2.82 35.94 -0.45
CA LEU A 492 -2.77 35.88 1.01
C LEU A 492 -3.07 34.47 1.53
N VAL A 493 -4.07 33.79 0.96
CA VAL A 493 -4.41 32.40 1.31
C VAL A 493 -3.29 31.44 0.89
N ALA A 494 -2.67 31.66 -0.28
CA ALA A 494 -1.53 30.88 -0.72
C ALA A 494 -0.28 31.14 0.14
N GLY A 495 -0.09 32.35 0.69
CA GLY A 495 0.91 32.67 1.72
C GLY A 495 0.88 31.69 2.90
N GLY A 496 -0.30 31.50 3.51
CA GLY A 496 -0.47 30.53 4.61
C GLY A 496 -0.37 29.06 4.19
N ALA A 497 -0.44 28.75 2.89
CA ALA A 497 -0.20 27.39 2.40
C ALA A 497 1.29 27.03 2.41
N PHE A 498 2.21 28.02 2.44
CA PHE A 498 3.66 27.79 2.52
C PHE A 498 4.15 27.37 3.90
N ASP A 499 3.40 27.65 4.96
CA ASP A 499 3.81 27.34 6.33
C ASP A 499 4.04 25.85 6.57
N ASN A 500 3.48 25.00 5.70
CA ASN A 500 3.56 23.54 5.74
C ASN A 500 4.71 22.95 4.90
N PHE A 501 5.41 23.78 4.13
CA PHE A 501 6.55 23.36 3.31
C PHE A 501 7.84 23.95 3.87
N ASP A 502 8.95 23.22 3.76
CA ASP A 502 10.26 23.76 4.14
C ASP A 502 10.81 24.64 3.00
N PRO A 503 11.01 25.96 3.22
CA PRO A 503 11.55 26.87 2.20
C PRO A 503 12.93 26.45 1.70
N ASN A 504 13.76 25.83 2.56
CA ASN A 504 15.09 25.36 2.16
C ASN A 504 15.00 24.17 1.20
N SER A 505 14.05 23.26 1.45
CA SER A 505 13.77 22.14 0.57
C SER A 505 13.16 22.57 -0.76
N ILE A 506 12.25 23.56 -0.77
CA ILE A 506 11.77 24.16 -2.04
C ILE A 506 12.93 24.81 -2.81
N ARG A 507 13.82 25.54 -2.13
CA ARG A 507 15.00 26.16 -2.75
C ARG A 507 15.93 25.11 -3.36
N SER A 508 16.17 24.02 -2.65
CA SER A 508 16.99 22.90 -3.09
C SER A 508 16.37 22.20 -4.31
N LEU A 509 15.07 21.93 -4.27
CA LEU A 509 14.31 21.37 -5.39
C LEU A 509 14.35 22.30 -6.62
N SER A 510 14.19 23.61 -6.42
CA SER A 510 14.31 24.63 -7.47
C SER A 510 15.71 24.70 -8.07
N ALA A 511 16.76 24.47 -7.28
CA ALA A 511 18.15 24.39 -7.75
C ALA A 511 18.37 23.12 -8.58
N ALA A 512 17.94 21.95 -8.08
CA ALA A 512 18.01 20.69 -8.80
C ALA A 512 17.26 20.75 -10.15
N ALA A 513 16.06 21.35 -10.17
CA ALA A 513 15.30 21.56 -11.40
C ALA A 513 16.06 22.44 -12.43
N ARG A 514 16.78 23.48 -11.96
CA ARG A 514 17.64 24.31 -12.83
C ARG A 514 18.83 23.52 -13.37
N ASP A 515 19.43 22.66 -12.56
CA ASP A 515 20.56 21.84 -12.99
C ASP A 515 20.12 20.81 -14.03
N ILE A 516 18.98 20.15 -13.83
CA ILE A 516 18.38 19.25 -14.83
C ILE A 516 18.11 20.00 -16.13
N GLU A 517 17.50 21.17 -16.06
CA GLU A 517 17.25 21.98 -17.24
C GLU A 517 18.54 22.41 -17.96
N ARG A 518 19.59 22.79 -17.20
CA ARG A 518 20.91 23.12 -17.75
C ARG A 518 21.51 21.93 -18.49
N ILE A 519 21.42 20.74 -17.92
CA ILE A 519 21.86 19.48 -18.57
C ILE A 519 21.10 19.27 -19.88
N LEU A 520 19.77 19.41 -19.87
CA LEU A 520 18.94 19.27 -21.08
C LEU A 520 19.30 20.33 -22.14
N ARG A 521 19.63 21.56 -21.73
CA ARG A 521 20.10 22.62 -22.62
C ARG A 521 21.47 22.31 -23.21
N SER A 522 22.42 21.84 -22.39
CA SER A 522 23.75 21.42 -22.83
C SER A 522 23.68 20.23 -23.81
N ALA A 523 22.70 19.34 -23.62
CA ALA A 523 22.40 18.25 -24.54
C ALA A 523 21.63 18.71 -25.81
N SER A 524 21.38 20.01 -25.98
CA SER A 524 20.59 20.60 -27.07
C SER A 524 19.15 20.06 -27.16
N LEU A 525 18.60 19.54 -26.06
CA LEU A 525 17.24 19.03 -25.98
C LEU A 525 16.22 20.13 -25.67
N VAL A 526 16.66 21.29 -25.20
CA VAL A 526 15.82 22.45 -24.89
C VAL A 526 16.54 23.72 -25.35
N GLY A 527 15.81 24.65 -25.97
CA GLY A 527 16.37 25.95 -26.36
C GLY A 527 15.35 27.07 -26.16
N TYR A 528 15.71 28.10 -25.40
CA TYR A 528 14.96 29.36 -25.36
C TYR A 528 15.90 30.51 -24.93
N PRO A 529 15.67 31.74 -25.41
CA PRO A 529 16.47 32.92 -25.10
C PRO A 529 15.97 33.54 -23.78
N GLY A 530 16.23 32.89 -22.65
CA GLY A 530 15.76 33.39 -21.35
C GLY A 530 16.92 33.87 -20.47
N GLN A 531 16.90 35.14 -20.06
CA GLN A 531 17.58 35.55 -18.84
C GLN A 531 16.91 34.82 -17.66
N GLU A 532 17.72 34.31 -16.73
CA GLU A 532 17.22 33.63 -15.52
C GLU A 532 16.61 34.66 -14.56
N LEU A 533 15.35 35.01 -14.79
CA LEU A 533 14.59 35.86 -13.87
C LEU A 533 14.02 34.99 -12.73
N ASN A 534 14.38 35.36 -11.50
CA ASN A 534 13.88 34.72 -10.29
C ASN A 534 12.77 35.55 -9.64
N ILE A 535 11.79 34.85 -9.08
CA ILE A 535 10.73 35.35 -8.21
C ILE A 535 11.22 35.22 -6.78
N GLN A 536 11.04 36.29 -6.00
CA GLN A 536 11.13 36.27 -4.55
C GLN A 536 9.73 36.53 -3.99
N PRO A 537 9.10 35.58 -3.26
CA PRO A 537 7.86 35.83 -2.54
C PRO A 537 8.04 36.97 -1.53
N LEU A 538 6.98 37.73 -1.27
CA LEU A 538 6.99 38.82 -0.29
C LEU A 538 7.41 38.25 1.08
N ASP A 539 8.38 38.88 1.73
CA ASP A 539 8.93 38.46 3.04
C ASP A 539 9.59 37.06 3.08
N SER A 540 10.02 36.53 1.93
CA SER A 540 10.71 35.25 1.84
C SER A 540 12.08 35.36 1.14
N GLU A 541 13.07 34.60 1.61
CA GLU A 541 14.35 34.40 0.90
C GLU A 541 14.27 33.32 -0.19
N LEU A 542 13.08 32.76 -0.43
CA LEU A 542 12.89 31.74 -1.44
C LEU A 542 13.02 32.36 -2.84
N GLN A 543 13.87 31.80 -3.69
CA GLN A 543 13.97 32.19 -5.09
C GLN A 543 13.48 31.05 -5.99
N VAL A 544 12.37 31.28 -6.70
CA VAL A 544 11.82 30.34 -7.68
C VAL A 544 11.81 30.99 -9.05
N ARG A 545 12.15 30.26 -10.09
CA ARG A 545 12.21 30.82 -11.44
C ARG A 545 10.83 31.35 -11.91
N MET A 546 10.83 32.54 -12.52
CA MET A 546 9.59 33.21 -12.98
C MET A 546 8.92 32.50 -14.14
N GLU A 547 9.72 31.99 -15.06
CA GLU A 547 9.25 31.16 -16.15
C GLU A 547 9.21 29.68 -15.74
N PRO A 548 8.29 28.89 -16.32
CA PRO A 548 8.29 27.46 -16.13
C PRO A 548 9.56 26.82 -16.71
N TYR A 549 10.06 25.77 -16.07
CA TYR A 549 11.24 25.03 -16.55
C TYR A 549 10.97 24.43 -17.93
N GLY A 550 11.81 24.68 -18.92
CA GLY A 550 11.56 24.32 -20.32
C GLY A 550 10.86 25.39 -21.17
N GLY A 551 10.50 26.53 -20.57
CA GLY A 551 9.94 27.67 -21.28
C GLY A 551 8.67 27.32 -22.07
N GLN A 552 8.74 27.43 -23.41
CA GLN A 552 7.61 27.17 -24.32
C GLN A 552 7.19 25.69 -24.38
N LEU A 553 7.99 24.75 -23.87
CA LEU A 553 7.68 23.32 -23.81
C LEU A 553 6.71 22.96 -22.66
N ASN A 554 5.82 23.88 -22.30
CA ASN A 554 4.91 23.76 -21.16
C ASN A 554 3.46 24.10 -21.48
N THR A 555 3.07 24.14 -22.77
CA THR A 555 1.68 24.43 -23.14
C THR A 555 0.67 23.43 -22.55
N ASN A 556 1.12 22.23 -22.20
CA ASN A 556 0.32 21.16 -21.61
C ASN A 556 0.60 20.90 -20.11
N SER A 557 1.40 21.72 -19.43
CA SER A 557 1.80 21.49 -18.02
C SER A 557 0.64 21.57 -17.02
N THR A 558 -0.46 22.23 -17.38
CA THR A 558 -1.68 22.35 -16.55
C THR A 558 -2.62 21.16 -16.71
N LYS A 559 -2.37 20.24 -17.65
CA LYS A 559 -3.22 19.10 -17.94
C LYS A 559 -2.84 17.91 -17.06
N MET A 560 -3.34 17.90 -15.82
CA MET A 560 -2.96 16.91 -14.80
C MET A 560 -3.16 15.44 -15.20
N GLY A 561 -4.07 15.12 -16.12
CA GLY A 561 -4.18 13.76 -16.67
C GLY A 561 -2.89 13.28 -17.34
N ILE A 562 -2.26 14.14 -18.15
CA ILE A 562 -0.98 13.83 -18.82
C ILE A 562 0.17 13.81 -17.82
N VAL A 563 0.17 14.73 -16.85
CA VAL A 563 1.17 14.74 -15.78
C VAL A 563 1.16 13.42 -15.01
N ARG A 564 -0.02 12.85 -14.73
CA ARG A 564 -0.14 11.53 -14.09
C ARG A 564 0.40 10.40 -14.96
N HIS A 565 0.24 10.47 -16.29
CA HIS A 565 0.85 9.50 -17.20
C HIS A 565 2.37 9.60 -17.19
N LEU A 566 2.93 10.81 -17.21
CA LEU A 566 4.37 11.03 -17.10
C LEU A 566 4.92 10.53 -15.77
N MET A 567 4.21 10.78 -14.67
CA MET A 567 4.55 10.26 -13.34
C MET A 567 4.55 8.72 -13.31
N ALA A 568 3.50 8.08 -13.84
CA ALA A 568 3.44 6.62 -13.94
C ALA A 568 4.56 6.03 -14.81
N LEU A 569 4.99 6.76 -15.85
CA LEU A 569 6.12 6.38 -16.70
C LEU A 569 7.47 6.54 -15.99
N GLY A 570 7.70 7.68 -15.33
CA GLY A 570 8.97 7.96 -14.64
C GLY A 570 9.21 7.03 -13.44
N PHE A 571 8.14 6.73 -12.70
CA PHE A 571 8.18 5.92 -11.48
C PHE A 571 7.54 4.53 -11.64
N GLY A 572 7.36 4.06 -12.89
CA GLY A 572 6.73 2.77 -13.18
C GLY A 572 7.45 1.56 -12.61
N HIS A 573 8.72 1.70 -12.21
CA HIS A 573 9.50 0.68 -11.50
C HIS A 573 9.18 0.64 -10.00
N ASN A 574 8.75 1.76 -9.43
CA ASN A 574 8.45 1.95 -8.00
C ASN A 574 6.95 1.99 -7.74
N ILE A 575 6.25 0.93 -8.14
CA ILE A 575 4.82 0.77 -7.86
C ILE A 575 4.68 0.08 -6.50
N ALA A 576 3.75 0.54 -5.67
CA ALA A 576 3.33 -0.14 -4.46
C ALA A 576 1.82 -0.37 -4.46
N GLN A 577 1.37 -1.34 -3.67
CA GLN A 577 -0.02 -1.72 -3.50
C GLN A 577 -0.47 -1.43 -2.07
N TYR A 578 -1.71 -0.96 -1.90
CA TYR A 578 -2.31 -0.86 -0.57
C TYR A 578 -2.43 -2.25 0.07
N GLY A 579 -1.97 -2.36 1.30
CA GLY A 579 -2.16 -3.53 2.16
C GLY A 579 -3.49 -3.46 2.91
N TYR A 580 -3.97 -4.63 3.32
CA TYR A 580 -5.21 -4.78 4.07
C TYR A 580 -5.19 -4.07 5.44
N GLY A 581 -4.01 -3.88 6.03
CA GLY A 581 -3.82 -3.14 7.27
C GLY A 581 -4.23 -1.66 7.18
N THR A 582 -4.37 -1.11 5.96
CA THR A 582 -4.93 0.23 5.71
C THR A 582 -6.37 0.39 6.24
N LEU A 583 -7.08 -0.72 6.50
CA LEU A 583 -8.41 -0.69 7.10
C LEU A 583 -8.42 -0.44 8.61
N ALA A 584 -7.28 -0.60 9.28
CA ALA A 584 -7.20 -0.41 10.72
C ALA A 584 -7.48 1.07 11.08
N PRO A 585 -8.50 1.36 11.91
CA PRO A 585 -8.84 2.73 12.30
C PRO A 585 -7.67 3.43 12.97
N GLY A 586 -7.32 4.62 12.46
CA GLY A 586 -6.21 5.42 12.98
C GLY A 586 -4.82 4.94 12.55
N ALA A 587 -4.70 3.83 11.82
CA ALA A 587 -3.43 3.41 11.24
C ALA A 587 -3.12 4.19 9.96
N GLU A 588 -1.85 4.46 9.75
CA GLU A 588 -1.37 4.96 8.47
C GLU A 588 -1.58 3.92 7.37
N PRO A 589 -1.78 4.34 6.11
CA PRO A 589 -1.84 3.41 4.99
C PRO A 589 -0.65 2.45 4.95
N GLU A 590 -0.99 1.17 4.90
CA GLU A 590 -0.03 0.11 4.67
C GLU A 590 0.22 0.03 3.16
N LEU A 591 1.48 0.14 2.75
CA LEU A 591 1.89 0.01 1.37
C LEU A 591 2.91 -1.12 1.26
N ARG A 592 2.87 -1.86 0.15
CA ARG A 592 3.78 -2.98 -0.09
C ARG A 592 4.37 -2.97 -1.50
N VAL A 593 5.64 -3.34 -1.61
CA VAL A 593 6.32 -3.72 -2.86
C VAL A 593 6.78 -5.17 -2.71
N GLY A 594 6.11 -6.09 -3.41
CA GLY A 594 6.31 -7.52 -3.18
C GLY A 594 5.97 -7.89 -1.73
N SER A 595 6.91 -8.53 -1.04
CA SER A 595 6.79 -8.87 0.38
C SER A 595 7.22 -7.74 1.34
N GLN A 596 7.82 -6.67 0.82
CA GLN A 596 8.35 -5.59 1.65
C GLN A 596 7.28 -4.54 1.95
N THR A 597 7.18 -4.14 3.21
CA THR A 597 6.39 -2.97 3.64
C THR A 597 7.11 -1.68 3.25
N VAL A 598 6.33 -0.63 2.97
CA VAL A 598 6.84 0.69 2.61
C VAL A 598 6.37 1.71 3.64
N HIS A 599 7.33 2.38 4.25
CA HIS A 599 7.11 3.56 5.09
C HIS A 599 7.10 4.82 4.22
N ILE A 600 6.08 5.68 4.36
CA ILE A 600 6.02 6.95 3.63
C ILE A 600 6.40 8.11 4.57
N GLY A 601 7.40 8.90 4.18
CA GLY A 601 7.85 10.07 4.94
C GLY A 601 6.93 11.29 4.83
N SER A 602 6.15 11.38 3.75
CA SER A 602 5.19 12.48 3.55
C SER A 602 4.16 12.56 4.68
N PRO A 603 3.89 13.77 5.22
CA PRO A 603 2.82 13.97 6.18
C PRO A 603 1.44 13.73 5.60
N LEU A 604 1.28 13.67 4.28
CA LEU A 604 0.01 13.32 3.64
C LEU A 604 -0.36 11.84 3.87
N ARG A 605 0.51 11.07 4.51
CA ARG A 605 0.26 9.72 5.03
C ARG A 605 -0.65 9.70 6.27
N ALA A 606 -1.71 10.52 6.27
CA ALA A 606 -2.70 10.47 7.35
C ALA A 606 -3.52 9.17 7.27
N PRO A 607 -4.03 8.68 8.42
CA PRO A 607 -5.00 7.59 8.45
C PRO A 607 -6.16 7.86 7.49
N MET A 608 -6.43 6.91 6.61
CA MET A 608 -7.54 7.03 5.66
C MET A 608 -8.82 6.53 6.30
N ASN A 609 -9.88 7.35 6.26
CA ASN A 609 -11.19 6.82 6.63
C ASN A 609 -11.69 5.82 5.57
N PRO A 610 -12.62 4.92 5.90
CA PRO A 610 -13.10 3.89 4.98
C PRO A 610 -13.68 4.43 3.67
N ARG A 611 -14.27 5.64 3.67
CA ARG A 611 -14.80 6.28 2.45
C ARG A 611 -13.67 6.74 1.52
N GLN A 612 -12.60 7.30 2.08
CA GLN A 612 -11.42 7.72 1.31
C GLN A 612 -10.70 6.50 0.73
N LEU A 613 -10.51 5.47 1.54
CA LEU A 613 -9.91 4.21 1.10
C LEU A 613 -10.73 3.58 -0.03
N GLN A 614 -12.05 3.43 0.14
CA GLN A 614 -12.93 2.93 -0.91
C GLN A 614 -12.79 3.73 -2.21
N LYS A 615 -12.81 5.07 -2.14
CA LYS A 615 -12.63 5.96 -3.31
C LYS A 615 -11.25 5.80 -3.97
N ASN A 616 -10.22 5.44 -3.21
CA ASN A 616 -8.89 5.17 -3.75
C ASN A 616 -8.84 3.79 -4.41
N LEU A 617 -9.33 2.75 -3.73
CA LEU A 617 -9.41 1.38 -4.27
C LEU A 617 -10.27 1.30 -5.53
N GLU A 618 -11.36 2.09 -5.62
CA GLU A 618 -12.18 2.22 -6.83
C GLU A 618 -11.41 2.72 -8.06
N LYS A 619 -10.33 3.51 -7.86
CA LYS A 619 -9.46 3.98 -8.94
C LYS A 619 -8.32 3.01 -9.25
N GLY A 620 -8.13 2.01 -8.41
CA GLY A 620 -7.00 1.09 -8.43
C GLY A 620 -6.26 1.08 -7.08
N PRO A 621 -5.85 -0.10 -6.58
CA PRO A 621 -5.20 -0.23 -5.28
C PRO A 621 -3.71 0.13 -5.30
N LEU A 622 -3.28 0.94 -6.28
CA LEU A 622 -1.87 1.13 -6.60
C LEU A 622 -1.43 2.58 -6.40
N VAL A 623 -0.19 2.74 -5.99
CA VAL A 623 0.50 4.02 -5.89
C VAL A 623 1.87 3.92 -6.55
N VAL A 624 2.40 5.06 -7.00
CA VAL A 624 3.82 5.18 -7.35
C VAL A 624 4.57 5.88 -6.24
N LEU A 625 5.81 5.47 -6.05
CA LEU A 625 6.71 5.96 -5.01
C LEU A 625 7.88 6.73 -5.61
N SER A 626 8.33 7.78 -4.92
CA SER A 626 9.60 8.43 -5.20
C SER A 626 10.35 8.76 -3.90
N GLY A 627 11.65 9.04 -4.03
CA GLY A 627 12.55 9.14 -2.87
C GLY A 627 12.72 7.82 -2.13
N THR A 628 12.70 6.70 -2.85
CA THR A 628 12.80 5.38 -2.25
C THR A 628 14.21 5.11 -1.71
N SER A 629 14.29 4.53 -0.52
CA SER A 629 15.50 4.02 0.11
C SER A 629 15.18 2.79 0.97
N GLU A 630 16.20 2.07 1.42
CA GLU A 630 16.03 1.11 2.50
C GLU A 630 15.56 1.84 3.77
N HIS A 631 14.69 1.21 4.56
CA HIS A 631 14.31 1.77 5.85
C HIS A 631 15.54 1.78 6.79
N PRO A 632 15.75 2.82 7.61
CA PRO A 632 16.88 2.88 8.55
C PRO A 632 16.99 1.65 9.45
N ASP A 633 15.85 1.08 9.82
CA ASP A 633 15.77 -0.10 10.69
C ASP A 633 15.99 -1.43 9.94
N GLY A 634 16.24 -1.39 8.62
CA GLY A 634 16.42 -2.59 7.78
C GLY A 634 15.13 -3.38 7.48
N HIS A 635 14.02 -3.07 8.17
CA HIS A 635 12.73 -3.76 8.03
C HIS A 635 11.84 -3.13 6.93
N GLY A 636 12.31 -3.14 5.69
CA GLY A 636 11.51 -2.76 4.51
C GLY A 636 12.03 -1.54 3.77
N LEU A 637 11.13 -0.89 3.03
CA LEU A 637 11.44 0.29 2.21
C LEU A 637 10.93 1.56 2.89
N SER A 638 11.64 2.65 2.66
CA SER A 638 11.17 4.01 2.90
C SER A 638 10.94 4.70 1.55
N ALA A 639 9.94 5.56 1.46
CA ALA A 639 9.75 6.47 0.34
C ALA A 639 9.31 7.83 0.86
N GLU A 640 9.76 8.92 0.24
CA GLU A 640 9.36 10.26 0.68
C GLU A 640 7.94 10.59 0.20
N TYR A 641 7.60 10.14 -1.00
CA TYR A 641 6.36 10.52 -1.69
C TYR A 641 5.60 9.33 -2.25
N SER A 642 4.28 9.44 -2.26
CA SER A 642 3.34 8.49 -2.82
C SER A 642 2.26 9.18 -3.65
N SER A 643 1.82 8.57 -4.74
CA SER A 643 0.66 9.08 -5.49
C SER A 643 -0.15 7.97 -6.13
N PRO A 644 -1.49 8.03 -6.07
CA PRO A 644 -2.34 6.98 -6.59
C PRO A 644 -2.28 6.91 -8.11
N ILE A 645 -2.13 5.69 -8.62
CA ILE A 645 -2.21 5.36 -10.04
C ILE A 645 -3.27 4.28 -10.27
N SER A 646 -3.85 4.25 -11.47
CA SER A 646 -4.77 3.17 -11.80
C SER A 646 -4.04 1.90 -12.19
N THR A 647 -4.74 0.76 -12.14
CA THR A 647 -4.22 -0.52 -12.65
C THR A 647 -3.82 -0.40 -14.13
N TRP A 648 -4.59 0.32 -14.94
CA TRP A 648 -4.22 0.60 -16.33
C TRP A 648 -2.89 1.33 -16.46
N GLN A 649 -2.62 2.31 -15.59
CA GLN A 649 -1.35 3.03 -15.62
C GLN A 649 -0.20 2.10 -15.24
N ALA A 650 -0.36 1.25 -14.22
CA ALA A 650 0.64 0.25 -13.85
C ALA A 650 0.93 -0.72 -15.00
N VAL A 651 -0.12 -1.26 -15.64
CA VAL A 651 0.02 -2.22 -16.74
C VAL A 651 0.61 -1.59 -17.99
N LEU A 652 0.27 -0.34 -18.32
CA LEU A 652 0.77 0.31 -19.54
C LEU A 652 2.16 0.95 -19.37
N PHE A 653 2.49 1.45 -18.17
CA PHE A 653 3.70 2.23 -17.91
C PHE A 653 4.68 1.58 -16.93
N GLY A 654 4.30 0.50 -16.25
CA GLY A 654 5.21 -0.28 -15.41
C GLY A 654 6.46 -0.70 -16.19
N GLU A 655 7.56 -0.95 -15.51
CA GLU A 655 8.84 -1.24 -16.17
C GLU A 655 8.78 -2.54 -16.98
N ASN A 656 8.33 -3.61 -16.34
CA ASN A 656 8.19 -4.93 -16.95
C ASN A 656 6.74 -5.40 -16.91
N LEU A 657 6.33 -6.10 -17.96
CA LEU A 657 5.03 -6.79 -18.01
C LEU A 657 5.25 -8.15 -18.66
N SER A 658 4.87 -9.20 -17.96
CA SER A 658 5.00 -10.59 -18.41
C SER A 658 3.71 -11.36 -18.15
N LEU A 659 3.61 -12.54 -18.76
CA LEU A 659 2.57 -13.49 -18.41
C LEU A 659 2.93 -14.15 -17.07
N ALA A 660 1.92 -14.63 -16.33
CA ALA A 660 2.15 -15.28 -15.05
C ALA A 660 3.06 -16.53 -15.20
N GLU A 661 2.90 -17.27 -16.29
CA GLU A 661 3.68 -18.47 -16.65
C GLU A 661 5.19 -18.21 -16.75
N ASP A 662 5.59 -16.97 -17.07
CA ASP A 662 6.98 -16.58 -17.23
C ASP A 662 7.64 -16.14 -15.91
N THR A 663 6.93 -16.23 -14.78
CA THR A 663 7.37 -15.66 -13.50
C THR A 663 7.26 -16.63 -12.34
N LYS A 664 7.87 -16.26 -11.20
CA LYS A 664 7.74 -17.00 -9.94
C LYS A 664 6.42 -16.72 -9.20
N VAL A 665 5.58 -15.82 -9.71
CA VAL A 665 4.31 -15.47 -9.08
C VAL A 665 3.30 -16.58 -9.37
N PRO A 666 2.67 -17.20 -8.35
CA PRO A 666 1.71 -18.28 -8.57
C PRO A 666 0.56 -17.82 -9.48
N ALA A 667 0.29 -18.61 -10.52
CA ALA A 667 -0.85 -18.38 -11.38
C ALA A 667 -2.14 -18.77 -10.64
N LEU A 668 -3.14 -17.89 -10.72
CA LEU A 668 -4.47 -18.18 -10.19
C LEU A 668 -5.21 -19.14 -11.15
N PRO A 669 -5.68 -20.30 -10.67
CA PRO A 669 -6.34 -21.27 -11.53
C PRO A 669 -7.53 -20.64 -12.25
N SER A 670 -7.58 -20.78 -13.57
CA SER A 670 -8.67 -20.29 -14.43
C SER A 670 -8.82 -18.77 -14.55
N ALA A 671 -7.84 -17.97 -14.08
CA ALA A 671 -7.85 -16.51 -14.24
C ALA A 671 -6.78 -16.05 -15.25
N ALA A 672 -7.15 -15.19 -16.20
CA ALA A 672 -6.15 -14.53 -17.03
C ALA A 672 -5.38 -13.52 -16.18
N GLN A 673 -4.06 -13.64 -16.13
CA GLN A 673 -3.21 -12.88 -15.22
C GLN A 673 -2.01 -12.30 -15.96
N LEU A 674 -1.68 -11.06 -15.60
CA LEU A 674 -0.45 -10.37 -15.97
C LEU A 674 0.40 -10.15 -14.73
N VAL A 675 1.71 -10.04 -14.89
CA VAL A 675 2.62 -9.71 -13.80
C VAL A 675 3.40 -8.45 -14.15
N VAL A 676 3.20 -7.40 -13.34
CA VAL A 676 3.90 -6.11 -13.48
C VAL A 676 5.15 -6.13 -12.60
N ASN A 677 6.27 -5.67 -13.15
CA ASN A 677 7.57 -5.58 -12.47
C ASN A 677 8.02 -6.90 -11.82
N GLY A 678 7.59 -8.04 -12.36
CA GLY A 678 7.98 -9.38 -11.89
C GLY A 678 7.36 -9.84 -10.56
N TRP A 679 6.55 -9.02 -9.89
CA TRP A 679 5.97 -9.36 -8.58
C TRP A 679 4.50 -9.03 -8.43
N LEU A 680 3.97 -8.01 -9.12
CA LEU A 680 2.61 -7.52 -8.91
C LEU A 680 1.62 -8.26 -9.81
N PRO A 681 0.80 -9.19 -9.28
CA PRO A 681 -0.22 -9.87 -10.08
C PRO A 681 -1.36 -8.91 -10.41
N VAL A 682 -1.77 -8.89 -11.68
CA VAL A 682 -2.93 -8.15 -12.16
C VAL A 682 -3.91 -9.13 -12.81
N LEU A 683 -5.11 -9.21 -12.24
CA LEU A 683 -6.19 -10.03 -12.81
C LEU A 683 -6.82 -9.32 -14.01
N VAL A 684 -7.05 -10.05 -15.09
CA VAL A 684 -7.72 -9.56 -16.29
C VAL A 684 -9.02 -10.31 -16.46
N LYS A 685 -10.13 -9.55 -16.55
CA LYS A 685 -11.48 -10.09 -16.73
C LYS A 685 -12.20 -9.37 -17.85
N SER A 686 -12.85 -10.16 -18.70
CA SER A 686 -13.75 -9.71 -19.74
C SER A 686 -15.18 -9.62 -19.21
N ASP A 687 -15.80 -8.46 -19.38
CA ASP A 687 -17.25 -8.28 -19.25
C ASP A 687 -17.92 -8.23 -20.64
N ALA A 688 -17.15 -8.42 -21.72
CA ALA A 688 -17.65 -8.40 -23.09
C ALA A 688 -18.16 -9.80 -23.48
N LEU A 689 -19.41 -9.88 -23.94
CA LEU A 689 -20.02 -11.13 -24.39
C LEU A 689 -19.20 -11.76 -25.54
N GLY A 690 -18.83 -13.03 -25.37
CA GLY A 690 -18.12 -13.81 -26.39
C GLY A 690 -16.61 -13.57 -26.47
N VAL A 691 -16.03 -12.74 -25.60
CA VAL A 691 -14.59 -12.47 -25.56
C VAL A 691 -14.01 -13.08 -24.29
N SER A 692 -13.01 -13.95 -24.44
CA SER A 692 -12.39 -14.62 -23.28
C SER A 692 -11.47 -13.67 -22.50
N ASP A 693 -11.25 -13.97 -21.22
CA ASP A 693 -10.31 -13.23 -20.36
C ASP A 693 -8.88 -13.21 -20.94
N TYR A 694 -8.47 -14.34 -21.57
CA TYR A 694 -7.17 -14.48 -22.24
C TYR A 694 -7.06 -13.59 -23.47
N GLU A 695 -8.12 -13.51 -24.28
CA GLU A 695 -8.14 -12.63 -25.46
C GLU A 695 -8.01 -11.15 -25.04
N ILE A 696 -8.71 -10.72 -23.99
CA ILE A 696 -8.54 -9.36 -23.44
C ILE A 696 -7.11 -9.14 -22.95
N ARG A 697 -6.54 -10.11 -22.22
CA ARG A 697 -5.15 -10.04 -21.73
C ARG A 697 -4.18 -9.80 -22.90
N ASP A 698 -4.35 -10.54 -23.99
CA ASP A 698 -3.47 -10.45 -25.16
C ASP A 698 -3.63 -9.11 -25.89
N ILE A 699 -4.86 -8.57 -25.99
CA ILE A 699 -5.10 -7.22 -26.53
C ILE A 699 -4.46 -6.14 -25.64
N VAL A 700 -4.48 -6.31 -24.31
CA VAL A 700 -3.82 -5.38 -23.37
C VAL A 700 -2.30 -5.42 -23.56
N MET A 701 -1.72 -6.61 -23.74
CA MET A 701 -0.29 -6.78 -24.08
C MET A 701 0.06 -6.08 -25.41
N GLU A 702 -0.76 -6.28 -26.45
CA GLU A 702 -0.57 -5.59 -27.73
C GLU A 702 -0.63 -4.07 -27.58
N ALA A 703 -1.62 -3.55 -26.83
CA ALA A 703 -1.77 -2.13 -26.55
C ALA A 703 -0.55 -1.54 -25.85
N ARG A 704 0.02 -2.26 -24.87
CA ARG A 704 1.27 -1.85 -24.22
C ARG A 704 2.41 -1.83 -25.22
N ASP A 705 2.62 -2.89 -26.01
CA ASP A 705 3.73 -2.94 -26.96
C ASP A 705 3.67 -1.79 -27.98
N VAL A 706 2.51 -1.55 -28.60
CA VAL A 706 2.37 -0.45 -29.57
C VAL A 706 2.55 0.92 -28.92
N LEU A 707 2.12 1.10 -27.66
CA LEU A 707 2.35 2.34 -26.90
C LEU A 707 3.84 2.57 -26.66
N HIS A 708 4.57 1.55 -26.20
CA HIS A 708 6.01 1.65 -25.93
C HIS A 708 6.81 1.89 -27.21
N ARG A 709 6.41 1.29 -28.34
CA ARG A 709 6.96 1.62 -29.66
C ARG A 709 6.66 3.06 -30.05
N ALA A 710 5.43 3.55 -29.85
CA ALA A 710 5.07 4.93 -30.14
C ALA A 710 5.87 5.93 -29.30
N MET A 711 6.05 5.66 -28.00
CA MET A 711 6.88 6.47 -27.12
C MET A 711 8.35 6.47 -27.57
N ARG A 712 8.93 5.30 -27.89
CA ARG A 712 10.30 5.22 -28.43
C ARG A 712 10.46 6.04 -29.70
N LYS A 713 9.50 5.94 -30.63
CA LYS A 713 9.48 6.76 -31.85
C LYS A 713 9.45 8.25 -31.53
N ALA A 714 8.57 8.68 -30.62
CA ALA A 714 8.47 10.08 -30.24
C ALA A 714 9.76 10.62 -29.57
N THR A 715 10.40 9.80 -28.73
CA THR A 715 11.72 10.12 -28.16
C THR A 715 12.75 10.31 -29.26
N GLN A 716 12.83 9.38 -30.21
CA GLN A 716 13.75 9.47 -31.34
C GLN A 716 13.48 10.71 -32.20
N ASP A 717 12.22 10.93 -32.56
CA ASP A 717 11.77 12.07 -33.37
C ASP A 717 12.08 13.40 -32.70
N TYR A 718 11.88 13.50 -31.38
CA TYR A 718 12.23 14.69 -30.61
C TYR A 718 13.74 14.92 -30.59
N VAL A 719 14.54 13.88 -30.30
CA VAL A 719 16.01 14.01 -30.22
C VAL A 719 16.61 14.36 -31.59
N GLN A 720 16.10 13.78 -32.68
CA GLN A 720 16.64 13.98 -34.03
C GLN A 720 16.14 15.24 -34.72
N HIS A 721 14.91 15.67 -34.42
CA HIS A 721 14.22 16.71 -35.19
C HIS A 721 13.60 17.82 -34.34
N SER A 722 13.76 17.76 -33.01
CA SER A 722 13.06 18.63 -32.04
C SER A 722 11.55 18.64 -32.26
N TRP A 723 11.00 17.53 -32.75
CA TRP A 723 9.59 17.44 -33.12
C TRP A 723 8.73 17.25 -31.89
N THR A 724 7.89 18.24 -31.58
CA THR A 724 6.84 18.10 -30.59
C THR A 724 5.61 17.44 -31.23
N SER A 725 5.14 16.31 -30.70
CA SER A 725 4.04 15.54 -31.28
C SER A 725 2.73 15.80 -30.55
N LEU A 726 1.81 16.48 -31.25
CA LEU A 726 0.43 16.62 -30.79
C LEU A 726 -0.31 15.27 -30.87
N GLU A 727 0.06 14.44 -31.83
CA GLU A 727 -0.53 13.13 -32.07
C GLU A 727 -0.22 12.15 -30.93
N LEU A 728 1.02 12.15 -30.42
CA LEU A 728 1.35 11.38 -29.22
C LEU A 728 0.58 11.92 -28.00
N TYR A 729 0.46 13.23 -27.86
CA TYR A 729 -0.34 13.83 -26.78
C TYR A 729 -1.80 13.34 -26.85
N ASP A 730 -2.42 13.35 -28.03
CA ASP A 730 -3.79 12.89 -28.23
C ASP A 730 -3.91 11.38 -28.00
N LEU A 731 -2.89 10.59 -28.38
CA LEU A 731 -2.81 9.16 -28.09
C LEU A 731 -2.79 8.89 -26.57
N LEU A 732 -1.95 9.59 -25.82
CA LEU A 732 -1.87 9.47 -24.36
C LEU A 732 -3.16 9.94 -23.68
N LYS A 733 -3.78 11.02 -24.19
CA LYS A 733 -5.07 11.51 -23.71
C LYS A 733 -6.21 10.52 -23.97
N GLY A 734 -6.10 9.71 -25.02
CA GLY A 734 -7.07 8.67 -25.38
C GLY A 734 -6.98 7.38 -24.57
N LEU A 735 -6.01 7.27 -23.65
CA LEU A 735 -5.83 6.07 -22.84
C LEU A 735 -7.05 5.77 -21.96
N PRO A 736 -7.43 4.50 -21.81
CA PRO A 736 -8.48 4.11 -20.89
C PRO A 736 -7.99 4.33 -19.45
N THR A 737 -8.31 5.49 -18.87
CA THR A 737 -8.09 5.76 -17.45
C THR A 737 -9.42 5.69 -16.70
N ASP A 738 -9.43 4.96 -15.58
CA ASP A 738 -10.64 4.69 -14.80
C ASP A 738 -11.33 5.95 -14.26
N VAL A 739 -10.58 7.06 -14.15
CA VAL A 739 -11.02 8.33 -13.56
C VAL A 739 -12.22 8.95 -14.30
N ILE A 740 -12.46 8.59 -15.57
CA ILE A 740 -13.47 9.26 -16.41
C ILE A 740 -14.84 8.55 -16.40
N MET A 741 -14.95 7.32 -15.89
CA MET A 741 -16.14 6.47 -16.18
C MET A 741 -17.02 6.12 -14.97
N ASN A 742 -16.68 6.51 -13.74
CA ASN A 742 -17.60 6.43 -12.59
C ASN A 742 -18.63 7.57 -12.58
N THR A 743 -19.28 7.82 -13.72
CA THR A 743 -20.57 8.51 -13.71
C THR A 743 -21.64 7.46 -13.46
N LYS A 744 -21.94 7.22 -12.17
CA LYS A 744 -23.23 6.64 -11.73
C LYS A 744 -24.42 7.23 -12.50
N LYS A 745 -24.29 8.45 -13.03
CA LYS A 745 -25.24 9.10 -13.95
C LYS A 745 -25.57 8.34 -15.24
N GLN A 746 -24.69 7.50 -15.82
CA GLN A 746 -25.03 6.78 -17.05
C GLN A 746 -25.96 5.59 -16.78
N ASN A 747 -25.76 4.84 -15.70
CA ASN A 747 -26.68 3.76 -15.34
C ASN A 747 -28.02 4.31 -14.83
N THR A 748 -28.05 5.45 -14.11
CA THR A 748 -29.33 6.09 -13.76
C THR A 748 -30.06 6.69 -14.97
N ALA A 749 -29.34 7.06 -16.04
CA ALA A 749 -29.94 7.54 -17.28
C ALA A 749 -30.47 6.37 -18.13
N LEU A 750 -29.78 5.22 -18.13
CA LEU A 750 -30.29 4.00 -18.76
C LEU A 750 -31.50 3.45 -17.99
N ASP A 751 -31.44 3.38 -16.66
CA ASP A 751 -32.58 2.97 -15.81
C ASP A 751 -33.76 3.94 -15.92
N LYS A 752 -33.52 5.25 -16.09
CA LYS A 752 -34.59 6.23 -16.34
C LYS A 752 -35.11 6.21 -17.77
N ALA A 753 -34.33 5.74 -18.74
CA ALA A 753 -34.79 5.57 -20.12
C ALA A 753 -35.64 4.30 -20.23
N VAL A 754 -35.21 3.20 -19.62
CA VAL A 754 -35.97 1.94 -19.53
C VAL A 754 -37.28 2.13 -18.76
N LYS A 755 -37.28 2.88 -17.64
CA LYS A 755 -38.51 3.24 -16.91
C LYS A 755 -39.39 4.28 -17.60
N ARG A 756 -38.90 5.00 -18.62
CA ARG A 756 -39.74 5.91 -19.43
C ARG A 756 -40.43 5.17 -20.57
N GLU A 757 -39.80 4.14 -21.14
CA GLU A 757 -40.44 3.33 -22.18
C GLU A 757 -41.53 2.39 -21.63
N GLU A 758 -41.46 2.01 -20.34
CA GLU A 758 -42.55 1.28 -19.66
C GLU A 758 -43.69 2.18 -19.14
N GLY A 759 -43.53 3.51 -19.18
CA GLY A 759 -44.50 4.47 -18.62
C GLY A 759 -45.36 5.23 -19.64
N ASP A 760 -45.00 5.22 -20.93
CA ASP A 760 -45.69 5.99 -21.98
C ASP A 760 -46.64 5.13 -22.84
N THR A 761 -47.46 4.30 -22.17
CA THR A 761 -48.71 3.83 -22.78
C THR A 761 -49.87 4.16 -21.85
N ILE A 762 -50.82 4.95 -22.38
CA ILE A 762 -52.11 5.38 -21.79
C ILE A 762 -52.04 6.73 -21.05
N GLU A 763 -52.30 7.82 -21.79
CA GLU A 763 -53.29 8.83 -21.39
C GLU A 763 -53.73 9.65 -22.62
N GLY A 764 -54.93 9.33 -23.10
CA GLY A 764 -55.62 10.05 -24.16
C GLY A 764 -56.20 11.38 -23.64
N LYS A 765 -55.94 12.46 -24.38
CA LYS A 765 -56.61 13.74 -24.20
C LYS A 765 -57.97 13.69 -24.90
N ASN A 766 -59.06 13.77 -24.12
CA ASN A 766 -60.38 14.11 -24.62
C ASN A 766 -60.61 15.63 -24.52
N ASN A 767 -61.02 16.24 -25.63
CA ASN A 767 -61.76 17.49 -25.67
C ASN A 767 -62.96 17.24 -26.60
N ASP A 768 -64.17 17.42 -26.05
CA ASP A 768 -65.44 17.30 -26.74
C ASP A 768 -65.65 18.38 -27.81
N ALA A 769 -66.25 18.01 -28.95
CA ALA A 769 -67.53 18.57 -29.41
C ALA A 769 -67.96 18.04 -30.80
N LEU A 770 -69.16 17.43 -30.80
CA LEU A 770 -70.21 17.45 -31.83
C LEU A 770 -70.19 16.46 -33.03
N VAL A 771 -71.40 15.87 -33.18
CA VAL A 771 -72.11 15.36 -34.38
C VAL A 771 -72.16 13.84 -34.61
N GLU A 772 -73.34 13.31 -34.25
CA GLU A 772 -74.23 12.33 -34.91
C GLU A 772 -73.80 10.91 -35.33
N ASP A 773 -74.74 10.02 -35.00
CA ASP A 773 -75.22 8.82 -35.69
C ASP A 773 -74.63 7.42 -35.44
N ALA A 774 -75.48 6.63 -34.76
CA ALA A 774 -75.99 5.30 -35.12
C ALA A 774 -75.03 4.08 -35.09
N ASN A 775 -75.17 3.23 -34.07
CA ASN A 775 -75.95 1.97 -34.11
C ASN A 775 -75.48 0.92 -33.08
N VAL A 776 -76.45 0.46 -32.26
CA VAL A 776 -76.75 -0.94 -31.89
C VAL A 776 -75.67 -1.79 -31.17
N LEU A 777 -75.82 -1.87 -29.83
CA LEU A 777 -76.09 -3.05 -28.95
C LEU A 777 -75.36 -4.41 -29.17
N PRO A 778 -75.35 -5.32 -28.17
CA PRO A 778 -74.78 -5.23 -26.81
C PRO A 778 -74.04 -6.55 -26.43
N LEU A 779 -73.54 -6.67 -25.19
CA LEU A 779 -73.73 -7.80 -24.26
C LEU A 779 -72.64 -7.84 -23.18
N ASP A 780 -73.04 -7.40 -22.00
CA ASP A 780 -72.60 -7.90 -20.69
C ASP A 780 -73.16 -9.34 -20.48
N PRO A 781 -72.94 -10.05 -19.34
CA PRO A 781 -71.98 -9.88 -18.24
C PRO A 781 -71.40 -11.24 -17.74
N LYS A 782 -70.50 -11.19 -16.74
CA LYS A 782 -70.55 -11.91 -15.44
C LYS A 782 -69.14 -11.96 -14.83
N ALA A 783 -68.85 -11.32 -13.70
CA ALA A 783 -69.42 -11.42 -12.34
C ALA A 783 -68.61 -12.36 -11.43
N VAL A 784 -68.70 -12.05 -10.13
CA VAL A 784 -68.28 -12.78 -8.91
C VAL A 784 -66.89 -12.35 -8.42
N SER A 785 -66.83 -11.34 -7.53
CA SER A 785 -67.07 -11.34 -6.06
C SER A 785 -65.87 -11.94 -5.31
N GLU A 786 -65.44 -11.55 -4.12
CA GLU A 786 -65.85 -10.68 -2.99
C GLU A 786 -64.50 -10.48 -2.23
N ASP A 787 -64.07 -9.26 -1.89
CA ASP A 787 -64.45 -8.42 -0.74
C ASP A 787 -63.62 -8.66 0.54
N ASP A 788 -63.34 -7.50 1.15
CA ASP A 788 -62.95 -7.16 2.53
C ASP A 788 -61.48 -7.38 2.95
N GLU A 789 -60.66 -6.32 3.08
CA GLU A 789 -60.66 -5.29 4.13
C GLU A 789 -60.72 -5.87 5.56
N PHE A 790 -59.63 -5.71 6.33
CA PHE A 790 -59.57 -4.87 7.54
C PHE A 790 -58.21 -5.01 8.25
N GLU A 791 -57.47 -3.91 8.28
CA GLU A 791 -56.93 -3.22 9.46
C GLU A 791 -56.44 -3.97 10.73
N PHE A 792 -55.27 -3.48 11.19
CA PHE A 792 -54.82 -3.21 12.57
C PHE A 792 -53.87 -4.15 13.35
N THR A 793 -52.89 -3.45 13.95
CA THR A 793 -52.19 -3.62 15.23
C THR A 793 -51.05 -4.64 15.41
N GLU A 794 -49.90 -4.04 15.76
CA GLU A 794 -48.92 -4.40 16.80
C GLU A 794 -48.97 -5.78 17.47
N SER A 795 -47.81 -6.44 17.44
CA SER A 795 -47.17 -7.15 18.56
C SER A 795 -45.66 -7.14 18.34
#